data_AF-A0A8H6UK25-F1
#
_entry.id   AF-A0A8H6UK25-F1
#
_cell.length_a   1.000
_cell.length_b   1.000
_cell.length_c   1.000
_cell.angle_alpha   90.00
_cell.angle_beta   90.00
_cell.angle_gamma   90.00
#
_symmetry.space_group_name_H-M   'P 1'
#
loop_
_entity.id
_entity.type
_entity.pdbx_description
1 polymer ?
#
loop_
_entity_poly.entity_id
_entity_poly.type
_entity_poly.pdbx_seq_one_letter_code
_entity_poly.pdbx_strand_id
1 'polypeptide(L)'
;MSTIWDMIRVVLFGSQNDASRDSAPAFNPAQDIPSTTGKVILITGAAGDLGRQTAIALAGYGRPSRIYIADLPRSDDAKQALTHQIDYEAYGDSISPTSETAVTSSTEIRFLYLDLASFDSVQKCAQKFAAQEQRLDILILNAGIIRVSPATTMEGYEIHFGVNYLGHALLTRLLMPVLLRTTQRQPGADVRIVVVSSEGHISAPKQGVDFDLVKTSCSNLAQAPRSVSPANPSREDDEYPNASTSPGDSIVPPGPQMGPLSTSQPTYLGSTSFMSAFNHDQQHLSLSTPKSAHASTQRKAWSADFTHVVPRLVQLLRPLRLYEDLVTEEYDQTPFTVVPAPLVLAPLRLLRSHWDKERWPQEDLGSRITQNTATKLVNIEANMTTDQFYHLFTGPNLRWEFVGLIFGLAGLGASVSSRVTAFFSVNGKDELSADAFAKEMAAASHACIEICKRYDNVNDLMVWLHYTYYVLASNIMGETCHHIYAQFGDLVSCIHAMGLHRPDSPEHSIPFFVSETRKRVFAVAYRADKNIATFLGRPPRLPHHYCDVGLPLDIDDDSVVLDRFSLDKTISQLTPDGWGTFNGGLRPATVIRLRYMVAMLREQVVGLSLGQGWVTSRQKELHMAYQECKRLWDRVPPEFHYGKHSWEGSNPHLSITHLVIHLEYLQTVFQVERIRCNESPDAMTDLLDSAMQIVSAVTDFAKHRDHQNSIRETYTWIFLLYALPAAGAIATELHRCTVSRVPLPCSVPRSRIIRGLSVLVSWFESAKPPSDVTHQACVEVTKVIIKMLNDTLDCPSGWQMVDRPQPGTGTLSALNGGDRVWDTNSIGVPLNAYEQNGTTPNVDALETSEDFLNWLNELGLDTSVPEFFGCQ
;
A
#
# COMPACT_ATOMS: atom_id res chain seq x y z
N MET A 1 -37.21 -15.52 -5.09
CA MET A 1 -37.02 -15.35 -6.55
C MET A 1 -36.16 -14.13 -6.88
N SER A 2 -36.55 -12.87 -6.59
CA SER A 2 -35.75 -11.71 -7.02
C SER A 2 -34.30 -11.68 -6.49
N THR A 3 -34.07 -12.05 -5.23
CA THR A 3 -32.72 -12.12 -4.63
C THR A 3 -31.82 -13.15 -5.30
N ILE A 4 -32.39 -14.27 -5.76
CA ILE A 4 -31.65 -15.32 -6.46
C ILE A 4 -31.26 -14.84 -7.86
N TRP A 5 -32.15 -14.11 -8.53
CA TRP A 5 -31.89 -13.51 -9.83
C TRP A 5 -30.83 -12.41 -9.79
N ASP A 6 -30.87 -11.55 -8.78
CA ASP A 6 -29.84 -10.53 -8.55
C ASP A 6 -28.47 -11.17 -8.23
N MET A 7 -28.46 -12.29 -7.49
CA MET A 7 -27.22 -13.05 -7.25
C MET A 7 -26.70 -13.71 -8.52
N ILE A 8 -27.54 -14.37 -9.32
CA ILE A 8 -27.14 -14.98 -10.61
C ILE A 8 -26.55 -13.90 -11.53
N ARG A 9 -27.15 -12.70 -11.59
CA ARG A 9 -26.63 -11.55 -12.33
C ARG A 9 -25.23 -11.15 -11.88
N VAL A 10 -25.04 -10.95 -10.57
CA VAL A 10 -23.75 -10.53 -9.99
C VAL A 10 -22.66 -11.60 -10.13
N VAL A 11 -23.03 -12.86 -9.89
CA VAL A 11 -22.11 -14.01 -9.86
C VAL A 11 -21.61 -14.36 -11.26
N LEU A 12 -22.45 -14.30 -12.30
CA LEU A 12 -22.08 -14.73 -13.64
C LEU A 12 -21.69 -13.59 -14.60
N PHE A 13 -22.31 -12.42 -14.48
CA PHE A 13 -22.19 -11.33 -15.47
C PHE A 13 -21.52 -10.06 -14.91
N GLY A 14 -21.24 -10.02 -13.61
CA GLY A 14 -20.59 -8.90 -12.93
C GLY A 14 -21.55 -7.76 -12.57
N SER A 15 -21.20 -7.00 -11.53
CA SER A 15 -21.92 -5.78 -11.13
C SER A 15 -21.58 -4.65 -12.11
N GLN A 16 -22.56 -4.10 -12.82
CA GLN A 16 -22.39 -2.75 -13.36
C GLN A 16 -22.43 -1.76 -12.18
N ASN A 17 -21.39 -0.95 -12.04
CA ASN A 17 -21.32 0.15 -11.08
C ASN A 17 -22.34 1.23 -11.48
N ASP A 18 -23.63 1.01 -11.24
CA ASP A 18 -24.63 2.07 -11.31
C ASP A 18 -25.13 2.40 -9.92
N ALA A 19 -24.76 3.60 -9.46
CA ALA A 19 -25.10 4.21 -8.19
C ALA A 19 -26.57 4.66 -8.08
N SER A 20 -27.51 3.93 -8.68
CA SER A 20 -28.95 4.19 -8.53
C SER A 20 -29.75 2.89 -8.44
N ARG A 21 -29.79 2.29 -7.24
CA ARG A 21 -30.59 1.08 -6.96
C ARG A 21 -32.11 1.28 -7.13
N ASP A 22 -32.58 2.51 -7.26
CA ASP A 22 -34.01 2.82 -7.32
C ASP A 22 -34.59 2.94 -8.74
N SER A 23 -33.81 2.71 -9.81
CA SER A 23 -34.32 2.84 -11.19
C SER A 23 -33.82 1.83 -12.24
N ALA A 24 -32.95 0.88 -11.88
CA ALA A 24 -32.53 -0.16 -12.82
C ALA A 24 -33.68 -1.15 -13.09
N PRO A 25 -33.95 -1.53 -14.37
CA PRO A 25 -34.97 -2.53 -14.67
C PRO A 25 -34.66 -3.86 -13.96
N ALA A 26 -35.70 -4.51 -13.45
CA ALA A 26 -35.60 -5.81 -12.79
C ALA A 26 -34.98 -6.84 -13.74
N PHE A 27 -34.06 -7.67 -13.23
CA PHE A 27 -33.38 -8.69 -14.03
C PHE A 27 -34.39 -9.64 -14.70
N ASN A 28 -34.30 -9.76 -16.01
CA ASN A 28 -35.10 -10.65 -16.83
C ASN A 28 -34.21 -11.78 -17.36
N PRO A 29 -34.30 -13.00 -16.81
CA PRO A 29 -33.44 -14.12 -17.19
C PRO A 29 -33.45 -14.45 -18.70
N ALA A 30 -34.58 -14.22 -19.37
CA ALA A 30 -34.73 -14.50 -20.81
C ALA A 30 -33.98 -13.51 -21.71
N GLN A 31 -33.64 -12.32 -21.20
CA GLN A 31 -32.98 -11.25 -21.94
C GLN A 31 -31.55 -11.01 -21.45
N ASP A 32 -31.34 -11.14 -20.14
CA ASP A 32 -30.10 -10.71 -19.48
C ASP A 32 -29.08 -11.85 -19.31
N ILE A 33 -29.50 -13.11 -19.41
CA ILE A 33 -28.56 -14.25 -19.46
C ILE A 33 -28.07 -14.39 -20.92
N PRO A 34 -26.81 -14.05 -21.24
CA PRO A 34 -26.26 -14.26 -22.57
C PRO A 34 -26.26 -15.73 -22.94
N SER A 35 -26.36 -15.99 -24.25
CA SER A 35 -26.18 -17.33 -24.79
C SER A 35 -24.81 -17.89 -24.38
N THR A 36 -24.82 -19.09 -23.81
CA THR A 36 -23.65 -19.90 -23.50
C THR A 36 -23.58 -21.14 -24.39
N THR A 37 -24.28 -21.12 -25.52
CA THR A 37 -24.31 -22.22 -26.50
C THR A 37 -22.89 -22.65 -26.89
N GLY A 38 -22.63 -23.97 -26.86
CA GLY A 38 -21.30 -24.52 -27.13
C GLY A 38 -20.39 -24.62 -25.90
N LYS A 39 -20.69 -23.90 -24.80
CA LYS A 39 -19.85 -23.87 -23.59
C LYS A 39 -20.08 -25.07 -22.68
N VAL A 40 -19.05 -25.40 -21.90
CA VAL A 40 -19.09 -26.39 -20.82
C VAL A 40 -18.91 -25.69 -19.48
N ILE A 41 -19.81 -25.97 -18.54
CA ILE A 41 -19.85 -25.33 -17.22
C ILE A 41 -19.71 -26.39 -16.13
N LEU A 42 -18.94 -26.11 -15.08
CA LEU A 42 -18.88 -26.95 -13.88
C LEU A 42 -19.31 -26.12 -12.66
N ILE A 43 -20.25 -26.64 -11.86
CA ILE A 43 -20.81 -25.98 -10.68
C ILE A 43 -20.67 -26.90 -9.49
N THR A 44 -20.04 -26.41 -8.42
CA THR A 44 -19.96 -27.13 -7.15
C THR A 44 -21.16 -26.82 -6.25
N GLY A 45 -21.69 -27.81 -5.52
CA GLY A 45 -22.72 -27.55 -4.49
C GLY A 45 -24.11 -27.22 -5.03
N ALA A 46 -24.48 -27.77 -6.20
CA ALA A 46 -25.79 -27.53 -6.82
C ALA A 46 -26.93 -28.43 -6.29
N ALA A 47 -26.68 -29.28 -5.30
CA ALA A 47 -27.72 -29.90 -4.48
C ALA A 47 -28.35 -28.85 -3.53
N GLY A 48 -27.59 -27.82 -3.14
CA GLY A 48 -28.09 -26.66 -2.40
C GLY A 48 -28.85 -25.66 -3.30
N ASP A 49 -29.67 -24.80 -2.69
CA ASP A 49 -30.64 -23.96 -3.42
C ASP A 49 -29.99 -22.98 -4.41
N LEU A 50 -28.90 -22.29 -4.02
CA LEU A 50 -28.27 -21.29 -4.90
C LEU A 50 -27.61 -21.94 -6.13
N GLY A 51 -26.84 -23.01 -5.92
CA GLY A 51 -26.19 -23.73 -7.02
C GLY A 51 -27.21 -24.40 -7.95
N ARG A 52 -28.31 -24.96 -7.39
CA ARG A 52 -29.39 -25.59 -8.17
C ARG A 52 -30.08 -24.59 -9.08
N GLN A 53 -30.49 -23.44 -8.52
CA GLN A 53 -31.16 -22.39 -9.29
C GLN A 53 -30.23 -21.78 -10.34
N THR A 54 -28.93 -21.68 -10.05
CA THR A 54 -27.92 -21.27 -11.05
C THR A 54 -27.84 -22.26 -12.21
N ALA A 55 -27.85 -23.57 -11.94
CA ALA A 55 -27.83 -24.61 -12.97
C ALA A 55 -29.11 -24.59 -13.83
N ILE A 56 -30.28 -24.44 -13.20
CA ILE A 56 -31.59 -24.34 -13.88
C ILE A 56 -31.63 -23.13 -14.81
N ALA A 57 -31.23 -21.96 -14.31
CA ALA A 57 -31.22 -20.73 -15.10
C ALA A 57 -30.27 -20.81 -16.30
N LEU A 58 -29.07 -21.36 -16.10
CA LEU A 58 -28.10 -21.53 -17.17
C LEU A 58 -28.59 -22.53 -18.23
N ALA A 59 -29.18 -23.64 -17.82
CA ALA A 59 -29.76 -24.62 -18.74
C ALA A 59 -30.91 -24.01 -19.56
N GLY A 60 -31.91 -23.41 -18.90
CA GLY A 60 -33.12 -22.91 -19.57
C GLY A 60 -32.87 -21.71 -20.49
N TYR A 61 -32.05 -20.75 -20.04
CA TYR A 61 -31.85 -19.46 -20.73
C TYR A 61 -30.50 -19.38 -21.46
N GLY A 62 -29.41 -19.80 -20.82
CA GLY A 62 -28.07 -19.75 -21.42
C GLY A 62 -27.84 -20.84 -22.48
N ARG A 63 -28.45 -22.02 -22.29
CA ARG A 63 -28.37 -23.20 -23.16
C ARG A 63 -26.93 -23.62 -23.50
N PRO A 64 -26.06 -23.85 -22.51
CA PRO A 64 -24.73 -24.42 -22.75
C PRO A 64 -24.84 -25.83 -23.30
N SER A 65 -23.76 -26.34 -23.89
CA SER A 65 -23.74 -27.73 -24.36
C SER A 65 -23.84 -28.71 -23.20
N ARG A 66 -23.19 -28.39 -22.07
CA ARG A 66 -23.15 -29.29 -20.92
C ARG A 66 -22.93 -28.54 -19.61
N ILE A 67 -23.62 -28.97 -18.55
CA ILE A 67 -23.40 -28.53 -17.17
C ILE A 67 -23.03 -29.74 -16.31
N TYR A 68 -21.91 -29.63 -15.63
CA TYR A 68 -21.43 -30.59 -14.64
C TYR A 68 -21.80 -30.13 -13.24
N ILE A 69 -22.57 -30.95 -12.54
CA ILE A 69 -22.92 -30.76 -11.13
C ILE A 69 -21.95 -31.57 -10.28
N ALA A 70 -21.06 -30.89 -9.57
CA ALA A 70 -20.06 -31.50 -8.70
C ALA A 70 -20.51 -31.41 -7.23
N ASP A 71 -20.93 -32.53 -6.63
CA ASP A 71 -21.58 -32.52 -5.31
C ASP A 71 -21.49 -33.86 -4.54
N LEU A 72 -22.07 -33.92 -3.33
CA LEU A 72 -22.05 -35.01 -2.34
C LEU A 72 -23.18 -36.08 -2.37
N PRO A 73 -24.10 -36.25 -3.34
CA PRO A 73 -25.18 -37.24 -3.25
C PRO A 73 -24.63 -38.67 -3.16
N ARG A 74 -25.13 -39.38 -2.15
CA ARG A 74 -24.58 -40.66 -1.69
C ARG A 74 -25.18 -41.88 -2.40
N SER A 75 -26.15 -41.72 -3.29
CA SER A 75 -26.74 -42.80 -4.10
C SER A 75 -26.95 -42.39 -5.56
N ASP A 76 -26.98 -43.36 -6.47
CA ASP A 76 -27.25 -43.11 -7.89
C ASP A 76 -28.65 -42.55 -8.13
N ASP A 77 -29.63 -42.98 -7.34
CA ASP A 77 -31.00 -42.42 -7.37
C ASP A 77 -31.01 -40.92 -7.04
N ALA A 78 -30.24 -40.48 -6.04
CA ALA A 78 -30.17 -39.07 -5.66
C ALA A 78 -29.49 -38.22 -6.73
N LYS A 79 -28.47 -38.76 -7.41
CA LYS A 79 -27.82 -38.10 -8.55
C LYS A 79 -28.81 -37.93 -9.70
N GLN A 80 -29.51 -39.01 -10.07
CA GLN A 80 -30.50 -39.00 -11.14
C GLN A 80 -31.67 -38.07 -10.84
N ALA A 81 -32.17 -38.09 -9.60
CA ALA A 81 -33.23 -37.20 -9.15
C ALA A 81 -32.83 -35.73 -9.26
N LEU A 82 -31.61 -35.36 -8.84
CA LEU A 82 -31.12 -33.99 -8.94
C LEU A 82 -30.94 -33.54 -10.40
N THR A 83 -30.34 -34.38 -11.25
CA THR A 83 -30.17 -34.05 -12.67
C THR A 83 -31.51 -33.94 -13.40
N HIS A 84 -32.45 -34.84 -13.09
CA HIS A 84 -33.80 -34.80 -13.65
C HIS A 84 -34.59 -33.60 -13.15
N GLN A 85 -34.43 -33.22 -11.87
CA GLN A 85 -35.07 -32.03 -11.32
C GLN A 85 -34.57 -30.76 -12.00
N ILE A 86 -33.24 -30.64 -12.21
CA ILE A 86 -32.67 -29.48 -12.92
C ILE A 86 -33.19 -29.41 -14.35
N ASP A 87 -33.21 -30.53 -15.06
CA ASP A 87 -33.69 -30.61 -16.44
C ASP A 87 -35.19 -30.26 -16.53
N TYR A 88 -36.01 -30.86 -15.66
CA TYR A 88 -37.45 -30.59 -15.58
C TYR A 88 -37.76 -29.15 -15.20
N GLU A 89 -37.07 -28.56 -14.23
CA GLU A 89 -37.28 -27.15 -13.84
C GLU A 89 -36.77 -26.17 -14.91
N ALA A 90 -35.75 -26.54 -15.70
CA ALA A 90 -35.22 -25.71 -16.77
C ALA A 90 -36.11 -25.66 -18.01
N TYR A 91 -36.80 -26.76 -18.35
CA TYR A 91 -37.52 -26.91 -19.62
C TYR A 91 -39.02 -27.26 -19.49
N GLY A 92 -39.51 -27.67 -18.31
CA GLY A 92 -40.88 -28.12 -18.09
C GLY A 92 -41.25 -29.39 -18.88
N ASP A 93 -42.54 -29.62 -19.13
CA ASP A 93 -43.06 -30.77 -19.90
C ASP A 93 -42.73 -30.75 -21.41
N SER A 94 -41.97 -29.75 -21.87
CA SER A 94 -41.66 -29.55 -23.29
C SER A 94 -40.67 -30.59 -23.85
N ILE A 95 -40.13 -31.48 -23.02
CA ILE A 95 -39.31 -32.63 -23.39
C ILE A 95 -40.16 -33.91 -23.24
N SER A 96 -41.17 -34.09 -24.10
CA SER A 96 -41.76 -35.42 -24.32
C SER A 96 -40.90 -36.18 -25.34
N PRO A 97 -40.43 -37.41 -25.06
CA PRO A 97 -39.49 -38.14 -25.92
C PRO A 97 -40.08 -38.67 -27.25
N THR A 98 -41.21 -38.15 -27.71
CA THR A 98 -42.00 -38.71 -28.82
C THR A 98 -42.29 -37.77 -29.99
N SER A 99 -41.66 -36.59 -30.08
CA SER A 99 -41.81 -35.74 -31.27
C SER A 99 -40.48 -35.57 -32.02
N GLU A 100 -40.39 -36.18 -33.21
CA GLU A 100 -39.23 -36.17 -34.12
C GLU A 100 -38.91 -34.80 -34.76
N THR A 101 -39.42 -33.69 -34.21
CA THR A 101 -39.24 -32.34 -34.75
C THR A 101 -38.95 -31.25 -33.69
N ALA A 102 -38.45 -31.62 -32.51
CA ALA A 102 -38.04 -30.65 -31.48
C ALA A 102 -36.56 -30.25 -31.64
N VAL A 103 -36.31 -28.94 -31.59
CA VAL A 103 -35.00 -28.29 -31.79
C VAL A 103 -33.91 -28.92 -30.89
N THR A 104 -32.88 -29.47 -31.51
CA THR A 104 -31.73 -30.14 -30.93
C THR A 104 -30.77 -29.20 -30.19
N SER A 105 -31.11 -28.76 -28.97
CA SER A 105 -30.10 -28.29 -28.01
C SER A 105 -30.63 -28.24 -26.56
N SER A 106 -31.01 -29.39 -25.99
CA SER A 106 -31.08 -29.47 -24.53
C SER A 106 -29.66 -29.51 -23.96
N THR A 107 -29.39 -28.69 -22.94
CA THR A 107 -28.15 -28.77 -22.17
C THR A 107 -28.06 -30.12 -21.49
N GLU A 108 -26.98 -30.87 -21.73
CA GLU A 108 -26.77 -32.13 -21.03
C GLU A 108 -26.32 -31.86 -19.58
N ILE A 109 -27.07 -32.34 -18.59
CA ILE A 109 -26.71 -32.24 -17.17
C ILE A 109 -26.01 -33.52 -16.75
N ARG A 110 -24.76 -33.40 -16.28
CA ARG A 110 -23.97 -34.53 -15.79
C ARG A 110 -23.62 -34.36 -14.33
N PHE A 111 -23.57 -35.48 -13.62
CA PHE A 111 -23.21 -35.50 -12.22
C PHE A 111 -21.76 -35.97 -12.01
N LEU A 112 -21.01 -35.27 -11.15
CA LEU A 112 -19.70 -35.68 -10.65
C LEU A 112 -19.71 -35.71 -9.14
N TYR A 113 -19.28 -36.83 -8.56
CA TYR A 113 -19.09 -36.92 -7.12
C TYR A 113 -17.93 -36.02 -6.69
N LEU A 114 -18.17 -35.13 -5.75
CA LEU A 114 -17.19 -34.22 -5.17
C LEU A 114 -17.46 -34.05 -3.68
N ASP A 115 -16.48 -34.43 -2.87
CA ASP A 115 -16.40 -34.10 -1.45
C ASP A 115 -15.21 -33.14 -1.26
N LEU A 116 -15.50 -31.87 -0.98
CA LEU A 116 -14.46 -30.86 -0.80
C LEU A 116 -13.67 -31.01 0.51
N ALA A 117 -14.14 -31.84 1.45
CA ALA A 117 -13.41 -32.17 2.67
C ALA A 117 -12.38 -33.30 2.46
N SER A 118 -12.17 -33.77 1.22
CA SER A 118 -11.23 -34.83 0.86
C SER A 118 -10.50 -34.50 -0.43
N PHE A 119 -9.18 -34.35 -0.38
CA PHE A 119 -8.36 -34.05 -1.56
C PHE A 119 -8.35 -35.18 -2.58
N ASP A 120 -8.42 -36.45 -2.13
CA ASP A 120 -8.61 -37.61 -3.01
C ASP A 120 -9.92 -37.52 -3.82
N SER A 121 -11.01 -37.11 -3.16
CA SER A 121 -12.29 -36.89 -3.84
C SER A 121 -12.20 -35.76 -4.88
N VAL A 122 -11.57 -34.64 -4.52
CA VAL A 122 -11.34 -33.49 -5.42
C VAL A 122 -10.54 -33.92 -6.67
N GLN A 123 -9.49 -34.72 -6.48
CA GLN A 123 -8.69 -35.26 -7.57
C GLN A 123 -9.48 -36.16 -8.51
N LYS A 124 -10.19 -37.14 -7.96
CA LYS A 124 -11.00 -38.08 -8.73
C LYS A 124 -12.08 -37.34 -9.53
N CYS A 125 -12.67 -36.29 -8.96
CA CYS A 125 -13.60 -35.43 -9.67
C CYS A 125 -12.93 -34.72 -10.86
N ALA A 126 -11.79 -34.06 -10.64
CA ALA A 126 -11.07 -33.33 -11.68
C ALA A 126 -10.57 -34.26 -12.80
N GLN A 127 -10.04 -35.44 -12.46
CA GLN A 127 -9.60 -36.45 -13.43
C GLN A 127 -10.77 -36.97 -14.25
N LYS A 128 -11.91 -37.31 -13.63
CA LYS A 128 -13.13 -37.73 -14.34
C LYS A 128 -13.63 -36.65 -15.29
N PHE A 129 -13.62 -35.39 -14.86
CA PHE A 129 -13.98 -34.28 -15.72
C PHE A 129 -13.02 -34.16 -16.92
N ALA A 130 -11.71 -34.12 -16.69
CA ALA A 130 -10.70 -33.96 -17.74
C ALA A 130 -10.63 -35.15 -18.71
N ALA A 131 -11.04 -36.35 -18.29
CA ALA A 131 -11.18 -37.51 -19.15
C ALA A 131 -12.39 -37.41 -20.09
N GLN A 132 -13.45 -36.71 -19.68
CA GLN A 132 -14.69 -36.56 -20.45
C GLN A 132 -14.73 -35.28 -21.29
N GLU A 133 -14.03 -34.24 -20.86
CA GLU A 133 -14.11 -32.91 -21.46
C GLU A 133 -12.75 -32.35 -21.85
N GLN A 134 -12.72 -31.76 -23.04
CA GLN A 134 -11.54 -31.10 -23.58
C GLN A 134 -11.59 -29.57 -23.43
N ARG A 135 -12.69 -29.06 -22.88
CA ARG A 135 -12.93 -27.63 -22.63
C ARG A 135 -13.65 -27.42 -21.30
N LEU A 136 -13.40 -26.28 -20.68
CA LEU A 136 -14.14 -25.77 -19.54
C LEU A 136 -14.19 -24.26 -19.68
N ASP A 137 -15.40 -23.71 -19.73
CA ASP A 137 -15.61 -22.29 -20.00
C ASP A 137 -15.97 -21.53 -18.72
N ILE A 138 -16.74 -22.13 -17.82
CA ILE A 138 -17.17 -21.48 -16.58
C ILE A 138 -17.04 -22.46 -15.43
N LEU A 139 -16.20 -22.13 -14.46
CA LEU A 139 -16.03 -22.86 -13.21
C LEU A 139 -16.68 -22.07 -12.07
N ILE A 140 -17.77 -22.57 -11.49
CA ILE A 140 -18.51 -21.93 -10.39
C ILE A 140 -18.21 -22.69 -9.09
N LEU A 141 -17.44 -22.04 -8.22
CA LEU A 141 -17.07 -22.51 -6.89
C LEU A 141 -18.10 -22.02 -5.88
N ASN A 142 -19.23 -22.75 -5.79
CA ASN A 142 -20.39 -22.37 -4.99
C ASN A 142 -20.55 -23.17 -3.70
N ALA A 143 -20.09 -24.42 -3.65
CA ALA A 143 -20.27 -25.27 -2.46
C ALA A 143 -19.63 -24.63 -1.21
N GLY A 144 -20.33 -24.64 -0.09
CA GLY A 144 -19.79 -24.17 1.17
C GLY A 144 -20.62 -24.62 2.37
N ILE A 145 -19.98 -24.72 3.52
CA ILE A 145 -20.59 -25.09 4.80
C ILE A 145 -20.50 -23.92 5.79
N ILE A 146 -21.45 -23.86 6.71
CA ILE A 146 -21.50 -22.86 7.77
C ILE A 146 -22.12 -23.47 9.04
N ARG A 147 -21.58 -23.13 10.21
CA ARG A 147 -22.08 -23.57 11.52
C ARG A 147 -22.13 -25.11 11.68
N VAL A 148 -21.17 -25.82 11.08
CA VAL A 148 -21.00 -27.26 11.36
C VAL A 148 -20.21 -27.47 12.66
N SER A 149 -20.36 -28.64 13.28
CA SER A 149 -19.62 -29.01 14.48
C SER A 149 -18.10 -28.93 14.26
N PRO A 150 -17.31 -28.51 15.27
CA PRO A 150 -15.85 -28.54 15.23
C PRO A 150 -15.32 -29.89 14.74
N ALA A 151 -14.59 -29.87 13.64
CA ALA A 151 -14.06 -31.06 12.98
C ALA A 151 -12.85 -30.67 12.12
N THR A 152 -12.16 -31.68 11.61
CA THR A 152 -11.12 -31.50 10.59
C THR A 152 -11.51 -32.25 9.31
N THR A 153 -10.96 -31.82 8.17
CA THR A 153 -10.95 -32.61 6.93
C THR A 153 -10.12 -33.87 7.12
N MET A 154 -10.16 -34.76 6.13
CA MET A 154 -9.33 -35.97 6.10
C MET A 154 -7.83 -35.64 6.17
N GLU A 155 -7.44 -34.49 5.64
CA GLU A 155 -6.07 -33.97 5.61
C GLU A 155 -5.69 -33.15 6.87
N GLY A 156 -6.59 -33.06 7.87
CA GLY A 156 -6.30 -32.43 9.16
C GLY A 156 -6.52 -30.92 9.23
N TYR A 157 -7.17 -30.30 8.23
CA TYR A 157 -7.51 -28.88 8.26
C TYR A 157 -8.85 -28.64 8.94
N GLU A 158 -9.03 -27.51 9.62
CA GLU A 158 -10.33 -27.08 10.16
C GLU A 158 -11.40 -27.17 9.08
N ILE A 159 -12.55 -27.75 9.43
CA ILE A 159 -13.54 -28.21 8.45
C ILE A 159 -14.08 -27.10 7.53
N HIS A 160 -14.30 -25.88 8.02
CA HIS A 160 -14.75 -24.76 7.17
C HIS A 160 -13.63 -24.26 6.26
N PHE A 161 -12.41 -24.13 6.77
CA PHE A 161 -11.25 -23.75 5.97
C PHE A 161 -10.94 -24.78 4.87
N GLY A 162 -11.02 -26.06 5.23
CA GLY A 162 -10.83 -27.17 4.29
C GLY A 162 -11.87 -27.18 3.17
N VAL A 163 -13.16 -27.10 3.50
CA VAL A 163 -14.25 -27.19 2.53
C VAL A 163 -14.46 -25.91 1.73
N ASN A 164 -14.53 -24.75 2.40
CA ASN A 164 -14.89 -23.49 1.76
C ASN A 164 -13.73 -22.84 1.01
N TYR A 165 -12.48 -23.28 1.29
CA TYR A 165 -11.29 -22.67 0.69
C TYR A 165 -10.35 -23.71 0.06
N LEU A 166 -9.73 -24.61 0.82
CA LEU A 166 -8.67 -25.49 0.31
C LEU A 166 -9.15 -26.45 -0.78
N GLY A 167 -10.32 -27.09 -0.60
CA GLY A 167 -10.90 -27.98 -1.60
C GLY A 167 -11.16 -27.28 -2.94
N HIS A 168 -11.69 -26.04 -2.90
CA HIS A 168 -11.92 -25.22 -4.09
C HIS A 168 -10.63 -24.77 -4.77
N ALA A 169 -9.64 -24.36 -3.97
CA ALA A 169 -8.32 -23.99 -4.47
C ALA A 169 -7.66 -25.16 -5.20
N LEU A 170 -7.74 -26.36 -4.62
CA LEU A 170 -7.20 -27.57 -5.23
C LEU A 170 -7.95 -27.93 -6.53
N LEU A 171 -9.29 -27.93 -6.51
CA LEU A 171 -10.11 -28.21 -7.70
C LEU A 171 -9.77 -27.25 -8.85
N THR A 172 -9.64 -25.96 -8.55
CA THR A 172 -9.30 -24.93 -9.54
C THR A 172 -7.93 -25.17 -10.14
N ARG A 173 -6.92 -25.50 -9.31
CA ARG A 173 -5.57 -25.81 -9.79
C ARG A 173 -5.55 -27.02 -10.73
N LEU A 174 -6.28 -28.08 -10.38
CA LEU A 174 -6.35 -29.30 -11.19
C LEU A 174 -7.08 -29.10 -12.53
N LEU A 175 -8.07 -28.19 -12.57
CA LEU A 175 -8.82 -27.87 -13.79
C LEU A 175 -8.18 -26.74 -14.62
N MET A 176 -7.20 -26.02 -14.07
CA MET A 176 -6.49 -24.92 -14.74
C MET A 176 -5.94 -25.31 -16.13
N PRO A 177 -5.33 -26.49 -16.34
CA PRO A 177 -4.88 -26.90 -17.67
C PRO A 177 -6.01 -26.96 -18.70
N VAL A 178 -7.23 -27.36 -18.32
CA VAL A 178 -8.40 -27.42 -19.21
C VAL A 178 -8.94 -26.02 -19.50
N LEU A 179 -9.00 -25.15 -18.49
CA LEU A 179 -9.38 -23.73 -18.64
C LEU A 179 -8.44 -23.01 -19.61
N LEU A 180 -7.12 -23.14 -19.42
CA LEU A 180 -6.10 -22.55 -20.30
C LEU A 180 -6.12 -23.16 -21.71
N ARG A 181 -6.34 -24.47 -21.84
CA ARG A 181 -6.50 -25.11 -23.16
C ARG A 181 -7.71 -24.54 -23.91
N THR A 182 -8.78 -24.22 -23.19
CA THR A 182 -10.01 -23.63 -23.77
C THR A 182 -9.71 -22.25 -24.36
N THR A 183 -9.00 -21.39 -23.63
CA THR A 183 -8.61 -20.05 -24.13
C THR A 183 -7.65 -20.12 -25.31
N GLN A 184 -6.71 -21.06 -25.31
CA GLN A 184 -5.77 -21.27 -26.42
C GLN A 184 -6.46 -21.74 -27.70
N ARG A 185 -7.44 -22.65 -27.60
CA ARG A 185 -8.16 -23.20 -28.76
C ARG A 185 -9.13 -22.21 -29.40
N GLN A 186 -9.62 -21.25 -28.61
CA GLN A 186 -10.55 -20.23 -29.09
C GLN A 186 -10.06 -18.85 -28.60
N PRO A 187 -9.19 -18.18 -29.36
CA PRO A 187 -8.75 -16.81 -29.06
C PRO A 187 -9.96 -15.88 -28.91
N GLY A 188 -10.04 -15.17 -27.77
CA GLY A 188 -11.20 -14.36 -27.41
C GLY A 188 -12.31 -15.10 -26.66
N ALA A 189 -12.12 -16.38 -26.30
CA ALA A 189 -13.06 -17.10 -25.44
C ALA A 189 -13.10 -16.48 -24.04
N ASP A 190 -14.31 -16.16 -23.60
CA ASP A 190 -14.62 -15.68 -22.25
C ASP A 190 -14.71 -16.87 -21.29
N VAL A 191 -13.56 -17.26 -20.73
CA VAL A 191 -13.38 -18.32 -19.73
C VAL A 191 -13.33 -17.70 -18.33
N ARG A 192 -14.15 -18.19 -17.40
CA ARG A 192 -14.34 -17.58 -16.08
C ARG A 192 -14.19 -18.59 -14.93
N ILE A 193 -13.58 -18.14 -13.84
CA ILE A 193 -13.65 -18.79 -12.53
C ILE A 193 -14.44 -17.86 -11.63
N VAL A 194 -15.53 -18.37 -11.07
CA VAL A 194 -16.48 -17.62 -10.25
C VAL A 194 -16.45 -18.21 -8.86
N VAL A 195 -16.04 -17.40 -7.87
CA VAL A 195 -15.95 -17.81 -6.47
C VAL A 195 -17.11 -17.20 -5.69
N VAL A 196 -18.03 -18.02 -5.20
CA VAL A 196 -19.17 -17.55 -4.42
C VAL A 196 -18.73 -17.37 -2.96
N SER A 197 -18.59 -16.11 -2.55
CA SER A 197 -18.28 -15.73 -1.17
C SER A 197 -19.57 -15.39 -0.39
N SER A 198 -19.45 -14.69 0.73
CA SER A 198 -20.55 -14.23 1.57
C SER A 198 -20.21 -12.87 2.18
N GLU A 199 -21.18 -12.00 2.45
CA GLU A 199 -20.96 -10.76 3.23
C GLU A 199 -20.29 -11.02 4.58
N GLY A 200 -20.39 -12.25 5.11
CA GLY A 200 -19.65 -12.68 6.30
C GLY A 200 -18.13 -12.48 6.20
N HIS A 201 -17.55 -12.42 4.99
CA HIS A 201 -16.12 -12.12 4.80
C HIS A 201 -15.73 -10.73 5.32
N ILE A 202 -16.66 -9.77 5.40
CA ILE A 202 -16.43 -8.42 5.95
C ILE A 202 -16.06 -8.50 7.44
N SER A 203 -16.53 -9.55 8.12
CA SER A 203 -16.24 -9.82 9.53
C SER A 203 -14.97 -10.65 9.74
N ALA A 204 -14.17 -10.87 8.69
CA ALA A 204 -12.92 -11.60 8.80
C ALA A 204 -11.97 -10.92 9.82
N PRO A 205 -11.25 -11.70 10.65
CA PRO A 205 -10.29 -11.13 11.59
C PRO A 205 -9.25 -10.27 10.87
N LYS A 206 -8.97 -9.07 11.38
CA LYS A 206 -8.06 -8.10 10.74
C LYS A 206 -6.61 -8.62 10.64
N GLN A 207 -6.26 -9.60 11.47
CA GLN A 207 -4.97 -10.29 11.47
C GLN A 207 -4.82 -11.35 10.37
N GLY A 208 -5.86 -11.61 9.58
CA GLY A 208 -5.85 -12.65 8.54
C GLY A 208 -6.16 -14.05 9.07
N VAL A 209 -5.84 -15.06 8.28
CA VAL A 209 -6.02 -16.47 8.64
C VAL A 209 -4.91 -16.88 9.61
N ASP A 210 -5.29 -17.43 10.76
CA ASP A 210 -4.36 -18.09 11.67
C ASP A 210 -4.11 -19.51 11.15
N PHE A 211 -2.96 -19.71 10.51
CA PHE A 211 -2.61 -20.98 9.85
C PHE A 211 -2.39 -22.14 10.83
N ASP A 212 -2.05 -21.84 12.08
CA ASP A 212 -1.91 -22.87 13.12
C ASP A 212 -3.28 -23.28 13.64
N LEU A 213 -4.18 -22.31 13.83
CA LEU A 213 -5.56 -22.57 14.25
C LEU A 213 -6.33 -23.43 13.23
N VAL A 214 -6.17 -23.15 11.93
CA VAL A 214 -6.83 -23.93 10.87
C VAL A 214 -6.21 -25.32 10.65
N LYS A 215 -5.19 -25.72 11.41
CA LYS A 215 -4.69 -27.11 11.51
C LYS A 215 -5.25 -27.85 12.74
N THR A 216 -6.26 -27.28 13.40
CA THR A 216 -6.95 -27.88 14.53
C THR A 216 -8.45 -27.97 14.27
N SER A 217 -9.18 -28.72 15.11
CA SER A 217 -10.64 -28.78 15.01
C SER A 217 -11.35 -27.52 15.49
N CYS A 218 -10.62 -26.56 16.10
CA CYS A 218 -11.19 -25.36 16.71
C CYS A 218 -12.22 -25.63 17.83
N SER A 219 -12.13 -26.78 18.53
CA SER A 219 -13.06 -27.18 19.60
C SER A 219 -13.22 -26.13 20.72
N ASN A 220 -12.17 -25.37 21.03
CA ASN A 220 -12.18 -24.34 22.08
C ASN A 220 -12.93 -23.04 21.68
N LEU A 221 -13.26 -22.86 20.40
CA LEU A 221 -14.03 -21.71 19.91
C LEU A 221 -15.55 -21.97 19.92
N ALA A 222 -15.97 -23.21 20.17
CA ALA A 222 -17.37 -23.62 20.17
C ALA A 222 -18.11 -23.38 21.50
N GLN A 223 -17.42 -22.92 22.55
CA GLN A 223 -17.99 -22.67 23.88
C GLN A 223 -17.94 -21.18 24.26
N ALA A 224 -18.80 -20.37 23.63
CA ALA A 224 -19.19 -19.07 24.17
C ALA A 224 -20.72 -19.06 24.43
N PRO A 225 -21.22 -18.58 25.60
CA PRO A 225 -22.63 -18.70 25.94
C PRO A 225 -23.50 -17.80 25.05
N ARG A 226 -24.60 -18.36 24.54
CA ARG A 226 -25.62 -17.67 23.76
C ARG A 226 -26.31 -16.59 24.61
N SER A 227 -26.18 -15.32 24.23
CA SER A 227 -27.12 -14.27 24.63
C SER A 227 -28.31 -14.29 23.67
N VAL A 228 -29.47 -14.69 24.18
CA VAL A 228 -30.76 -14.62 23.47
C VAL A 228 -31.32 -13.21 23.67
N SER A 229 -31.62 -12.51 22.56
CA SER A 229 -32.50 -11.33 22.58
C SER A 229 -33.94 -11.77 22.25
N PRO A 230 -34.97 -11.12 22.82
CA PRO A 230 -36.31 -11.68 22.94
C PRO A 230 -37.10 -11.63 21.63
N ALA A 231 -37.78 -12.73 21.30
CA ALA A 231 -38.87 -12.74 20.33
C ALA A 231 -40.22 -12.74 21.08
N ASN A 232 -41.16 -11.97 20.54
CA ASN A 232 -42.55 -11.81 20.98
C ASN A 232 -43.34 -13.15 20.96
N PRO A 233 -44.49 -13.22 21.67
CA PRO A 233 -45.07 -14.46 22.16
C PRO A 233 -46.00 -15.14 21.14
N SER A 234 -45.99 -16.48 21.10
CA SER A 234 -47.21 -17.30 20.93
C SER A 234 -46.91 -18.81 21.03
N ARG A 235 -47.78 -19.50 21.80
CA ARG A 235 -48.04 -20.97 21.89
C ARG A 235 -47.05 -21.79 22.72
N GLU A 236 -47.38 -22.11 23.97
CA GLU A 236 -48.24 -23.21 24.49
C GLU A 236 -47.45 -24.54 24.68
N ASP A 237 -47.41 -24.93 25.97
CA ASP A 237 -47.28 -26.26 26.58
C ASP A 237 -45.97 -27.07 26.47
N ASP A 238 -45.27 -27.25 27.60
CA ASP A 238 -45.21 -28.52 28.36
C ASP A 238 -44.23 -28.48 29.57
N GLU A 239 -44.49 -29.39 30.52
CA GLU A 239 -44.15 -29.40 31.96
C GLU A 239 -42.68 -29.68 32.39
N TYR A 240 -42.29 -29.05 33.53
CA TYR A 240 -41.41 -29.41 34.69
C TYR A 240 -40.63 -30.77 34.79
N PRO A 241 -39.70 -31.01 35.79
CA PRO A 241 -39.11 -30.13 36.84
C PRO A 241 -37.58 -30.27 37.19
N ASN A 242 -37.07 -29.21 37.84
CA ASN A 242 -36.13 -29.07 39.00
C ASN A 242 -35.03 -30.09 39.42
N ALA A 243 -33.84 -29.55 39.79
CA ALA A 243 -33.10 -29.74 41.06
C ALA A 243 -31.81 -28.86 41.08
N SER A 244 -31.71 -27.75 41.83
CA SER A 244 -31.26 -27.54 43.24
C SER A 244 -29.74 -27.43 43.51
N THR A 245 -29.28 -26.21 43.89
CA THR A 245 -28.41 -25.80 45.05
C THR A 245 -27.09 -26.53 45.36
N SER A 246 -25.94 -25.97 45.79
CA SER A 246 -25.33 -24.64 46.02
C SER A 246 -23.80 -24.90 46.32
N PRO A 247 -23.00 -24.08 47.06
CA PRO A 247 -21.77 -23.42 46.56
C PRO A 247 -20.46 -23.86 47.27
N GLY A 248 -19.29 -23.41 46.80
CA GLY A 248 -18.05 -23.53 47.58
C GLY A 248 -16.75 -23.07 46.90
N ASP A 249 -16.22 -21.96 47.42
CA ASP A 249 -14.80 -21.62 47.64
C ASP A 249 -13.81 -21.37 46.49
N SER A 250 -13.63 -20.07 46.26
CA SER A 250 -12.38 -19.34 46.02
C SER A 250 -11.06 -20.07 46.29
N ILE A 251 -10.23 -20.23 45.25
CA ILE A 251 -8.77 -20.10 45.35
C ILE A 251 -8.28 -19.42 44.05
N VAL A 252 -7.81 -18.18 44.18
CA VAL A 252 -6.96 -17.52 43.17
C VAL A 252 -5.51 -17.93 43.45
N PRO A 253 -4.77 -18.41 42.43
CA PRO A 253 -3.35 -18.09 42.32
C PRO A 253 -3.02 -17.41 40.97
N PRO A 254 -1.88 -16.72 40.90
CA PRO A 254 -1.69 -15.53 40.08
C PRO A 254 -1.42 -15.86 38.61
N GLY A 255 -2.00 -15.08 37.71
CA GLY A 255 -1.78 -15.20 36.27
C GLY A 255 -0.34 -14.86 35.87
N PRO A 256 0.28 -15.62 34.94
CA PRO A 256 1.47 -15.15 34.26
C PRO A 256 1.06 -14.08 33.25
N GLN A 257 1.52 -12.85 33.49
CA GLN A 257 1.54 -11.80 32.48
C GLN A 257 2.38 -12.30 31.29
N MET A 258 1.75 -12.50 30.14
CA MET A 258 2.46 -12.57 28.86
C MET A 258 1.80 -11.60 27.88
N GLY A 259 2.59 -10.60 27.49
CA GLY A 259 2.16 -9.44 26.71
C GLY A 259 1.84 -9.75 25.25
N PRO A 260 1.22 -8.80 24.53
CA PRO A 260 0.72 -9.03 23.18
C PRO A 260 1.87 -9.11 22.17
N LEU A 261 1.90 -10.16 21.33
CA LEU A 261 2.66 -10.18 20.07
C LEU A 261 1.71 -9.93 18.89
N SER A 262 1.97 -8.87 18.13
CA SER A 262 1.25 -8.46 16.92
C SER A 262 2.27 -8.21 15.82
N THR A 263 2.22 -8.94 14.72
CA THR A 263 3.07 -8.74 13.54
C THR A 263 2.17 -8.54 12.33
N SER A 264 2.04 -7.31 11.85
CA SER A 264 1.39 -7.01 10.56
C SER A 264 2.41 -7.17 9.42
N GLN A 265 1.99 -7.33 8.15
CA GLN A 265 2.87 -7.35 6.98
C GLN A 265 2.61 -6.11 6.07
N PRO A 266 3.60 -5.66 5.28
CA PRO A 266 3.48 -4.48 4.41
C PRO A 266 2.54 -4.70 3.21
N THR A 267 1.85 -3.65 2.77
CA THR A 267 0.61 -3.78 1.96
C THR A 267 0.75 -3.69 0.42
N TYR A 268 1.99 -3.60 -0.11
CA TYR A 268 2.47 -4.01 -1.46
C TYR A 268 3.57 -3.05 -1.97
N LEU A 269 4.67 -3.59 -2.51
CA LEU A 269 6.01 -2.99 -2.75
C LEU A 269 6.56 -3.41 -4.13
N GLY A 270 5.85 -3.09 -5.21
CA GLY A 270 6.10 -3.55 -6.59
C GLY A 270 7.46 -3.17 -7.21
N SER A 271 7.58 -3.27 -8.55
CA SER A 271 8.86 -3.19 -9.29
C SER A 271 9.64 -1.88 -9.18
N THR A 272 8.99 -0.78 -8.77
CA THR A 272 9.64 0.53 -8.54
C THR A 272 10.04 0.77 -7.09
N SER A 273 9.63 -0.11 -6.17
CA SER A 273 9.88 0.04 -4.73
C SER A 273 11.37 -0.11 -4.40
N PHE A 274 11.80 0.41 -3.24
CA PHE A 274 13.16 0.21 -2.74
C PHE A 274 13.55 -1.28 -2.63
N MET A 275 12.57 -2.16 -2.35
CA MET A 275 12.80 -3.61 -2.28
C MET A 275 13.19 -4.25 -3.62
N SER A 276 12.83 -3.62 -4.74
CA SER A 276 13.11 -4.16 -6.06
C SER A 276 14.61 -4.19 -6.38
N ALA A 277 15.43 -3.39 -5.69
CA ALA A 277 16.90 -3.43 -5.82
C ALA A 277 17.52 -4.72 -5.23
N PHE A 278 16.75 -5.49 -4.46
CA PHE A 278 17.21 -6.67 -3.72
C PHE A 278 16.51 -7.97 -4.16
N ASN A 279 15.93 -8.00 -5.36
CA ASN A 279 15.07 -9.09 -5.86
C ASN A 279 15.69 -10.51 -5.80
N HIS A 280 17.02 -10.66 -5.73
CA HIS A 280 17.69 -11.97 -5.59
C HIS A 280 17.78 -12.48 -4.14
N ASP A 281 17.62 -11.61 -3.12
CA ASP A 281 17.76 -11.94 -1.69
C ASP A 281 16.45 -11.70 -0.89
N GLN A 282 15.32 -11.47 -1.57
CA GLN A 282 14.04 -11.19 -0.93
C GLN A 282 13.53 -12.31 0.00
N GLN A 283 13.96 -13.56 -0.21
CA GLN A 283 13.61 -14.70 0.65
C GLN A 283 14.15 -14.57 2.09
N HIS A 284 15.19 -13.76 2.32
CA HIS A 284 15.77 -13.54 3.65
C HIS A 284 15.37 -12.20 4.28
N LEU A 285 14.67 -11.33 3.56
CA LEU A 285 14.24 -10.01 4.02
C LEU A 285 12.83 -10.08 4.62
N SER A 286 12.72 -10.56 5.85
CA SER A 286 11.48 -10.43 6.63
C SER A 286 11.35 -9.01 7.18
N LEU A 287 10.72 -8.11 6.41
CA LEU A 287 10.21 -6.83 6.91
C LEU A 287 9.13 -7.10 7.96
N SER A 288 9.57 -7.37 9.19
CA SER A 288 8.69 -7.47 10.34
C SER A 288 8.14 -6.09 10.63
N THR A 289 6.84 -5.88 10.44
CA THR A 289 6.18 -4.66 10.89
C THR A 289 6.15 -4.72 12.42
N PRO A 290 6.75 -3.77 13.16
CA PRO A 290 6.69 -3.78 14.61
C PRO A 290 5.24 -3.76 15.08
N LYS A 291 5.03 -4.30 16.28
CA LYS A 291 3.75 -4.32 16.99
C LYS A 291 3.15 -2.91 16.98
N SER A 292 2.18 -2.66 16.09
CA SER A 292 1.32 -1.48 16.10
C SER A 292 0.29 -1.60 17.23
N ALA A 293 0.77 -1.92 18.44
CA ALA A 293 -0.04 -1.91 19.64
C ALA A 293 -0.55 -0.48 19.91
N HIS A 294 0.17 0.58 19.50
CA HIS A 294 -0.21 1.96 19.86
C HIS A 294 -1.31 2.59 18.97
N ALA A 295 -1.22 2.48 17.64
CA ALA A 295 -2.24 3.07 16.75
C ALA A 295 -3.59 2.32 16.79
N SER A 296 -3.58 1.03 17.15
CA SER A 296 -4.79 0.25 17.41
C SER A 296 -5.41 0.57 18.78
N THR A 297 -4.58 0.88 19.78
CA THR A 297 -5.05 1.26 21.14
C THR A 297 -5.63 2.68 21.18
N GLN A 298 -5.05 3.64 20.45
CA GLN A 298 -5.63 4.99 20.36
C GLN A 298 -6.92 5.04 19.54
N ARG A 299 -7.03 4.26 18.46
CA ARG A 299 -8.31 4.13 17.73
C ARG A 299 -9.40 3.55 18.62
N LYS A 300 -9.10 2.54 19.45
CA LYS A 300 -10.04 2.03 20.47
C LYS A 300 -10.43 3.09 21.50
N ALA A 301 -9.54 4.02 21.86
CA ALA A 301 -9.83 5.10 22.79
C ALA A 301 -10.74 6.21 22.20
N TRP A 302 -10.82 6.30 20.88
CA TRP A 302 -11.63 7.28 20.14
C TRP A 302 -12.84 6.65 19.42
N SER A 303 -12.95 5.32 19.37
CA SER A 303 -14.06 4.59 18.75
C SER A 303 -14.80 3.71 19.76
N ALA A 304 -16.00 4.13 20.16
CA ALA A 304 -17.07 3.24 20.64
C ALA A 304 -18.44 3.94 20.62
N ASP A 305 -18.51 5.26 20.82
CA ASP A 305 -19.77 6.02 20.80
C ASP A 305 -19.54 7.52 20.53
N PHE A 306 -20.16 8.09 19.48
CA PHE A 306 -20.00 9.50 19.09
C PHE A 306 -20.54 10.48 20.13
N THR A 307 -21.46 10.04 20.99
CA THR A 307 -21.97 10.78 22.16
C THR A 307 -20.85 11.23 23.10
N HIS A 308 -19.72 10.52 23.14
CA HIS A 308 -18.59 10.84 24.02
C HIS A 308 -17.42 11.54 23.30
N VAL A 309 -17.37 11.51 21.96
CA VAL A 309 -16.26 12.08 21.17
C VAL A 309 -16.32 13.60 21.12
N VAL A 310 -17.50 14.18 20.84
CA VAL A 310 -17.68 15.63 20.71
C VAL A 310 -17.33 16.38 22.02
N PRO A 311 -17.80 15.96 23.21
CA PRO A 311 -17.38 16.59 24.47
C PRO A 311 -15.87 16.54 24.70
N ARG A 312 -15.21 15.44 24.33
CA ARG A 312 -13.76 15.29 24.46
C ARG A 312 -13.01 16.24 23.54
N LEU A 313 -13.43 16.38 22.27
CA LEU A 313 -12.85 17.34 21.33
C LEU A 313 -12.97 18.79 21.83
N VAL A 314 -14.13 19.15 22.39
CA VAL A 314 -14.36 20.47 22.99
C VAL A 314 -13.43 20.71 24.20
N GLN A 315 -13.19 19.68 25.02
CA GLN A 315 -12.23 19.77 26.12
C GLN A 315 -10.80 19.96 25.61
N LEU A 316 -10.40 19.20 24.59
CA LEU A 316 -9.08 19.31 23.98
C LEU A 316 -8.86 20.67 23.35
N LEU A 317 -9.89 21.35 22.84
CA LEU A 317 -9.75 22.68 22.21
C LEU A 317 -9.29 23.79 23.18
N ARG A 318 -9.36 23.59 24.50
CA ARG A 318 -9.12 24.63 25.53
C ARG A 318 -7.75 25.32 25.50
N PRO A 319 -6.60 24.66 25.27
CA PRO A 319 -5.28 25.29 25.35
C PRO A 319 -4.92 26.00 24.03
N LEU A 320 -5.77 26.90 23.53
CA LEU A 320 -5.57 27.59 22.25
C LEU A 320 -4.24 28.35 22.16
N ARG A 321 -3.72 28.86 23.29
CA ARG A 321 -2.40 29.51 23.32
C ARG A 321 -1.26 28.55 23.02
N LEU A 322 -1.33 27.33 23.57
CA LEU A 322 -0.36 26.29 23.26
C LEU A 322 -0.41 25.92 21.78
N TYR A 323 -1.61 25.82 21.20
CA TYR A 323 -1.76 25.54 19.77
C TYR A 323 -1.22 26.68 18.90
N GLU A 324 -1.46 27.95 19.26
CA GLU A 324 -0.87 29.08 18.54
C GLU A 324 0.66 29.07 18.59
N ASP A 325 1.25 28.79 19.74
CA ASP A 325 2.71 28.72 19.91
C ASP A 325 3.31 27.58 19.06
N LEU A 326 2.71 26.38 19.11
CA LEU A 326 3.16 25.21 18.35
C LEU A 326 3.00 25.37 16.84
N VAL A 327 1.86 25.92 16.40
CA VAL A 327 1.62 26.16 14.97
C VAL A 327 2.57 27.25 14.47
N THR A 328 2.85 28.28 15.26
CA THR A 328 3.86 29.30 14.89
C THR A 328 5.25 28.68 14.77
N GLU A 329 5.65 27.82 15.72
CA GLU A 329 6.95 27.12 15.66
C GLU A 329 7.06 26.22 14.41
N GLU A 330 5.97 25.56 13.99
CA GLU A 330 5.92 24.82 12.72
C GLU A 330 6.23 25.74 11.54
N TYR A 331 5.51 26.87 11.39
CA TYR A 331 5.75 27.81 10.28
C TYR A 331 7.15 28.43 10.28
N ASP A 332 7.74 28.65 11.45
CA ASP A 332 9.08 29.26 11.57
C ASP A 332 10.21 28.27 11.25
N GLN A 333 10.02 26.97 11.53
CA GLN A 333 11.09 25.97 11.42
C GLN A 333 11.06 25.16 10.13
N THR A 334 9.88 24.97 9.51
CA THR A 334 9.76 24.14 8.32
C THR A 334 9.32 24.91 7.07
N PRO A 335 10.09 24.84 5.97
CA PRO A 335 9.67 25.36 4.67
C PRO A 335 8.75 24.38 3.92
N PHE A 336 8.23 23.34 4.57
CA PHE A 336 7.29 22.37 3.97
C PHE A 336 5.81 22.69 4.25
N THR A 337 5.51 23.85 4.83
CA THR A 337 4.13 24.32 5.03
C THR A 337 3.43 24.56 3.69
N VAL A 338 2.10 24.36 3.68
CA VAL A 338 1.31 24.31 2.43
C VAL A 338 0.25 25.39 2.39
N VAL A 339 -0.58 25.44 3.44
CA VAL A 339 -1.53 26.52 3.63
C VAL A 339 -0.74 27.76 4.06
N PRO A 340 -0.91 28.92 3.40
CA PRO A 340 -0.21 30.14 3.80
C PRO A 340 -0.42 30.50 5.27
N ALA A 341 0.65 30.84 5.98
CA ALA A 341 0.62 31.14 7.42
C ALA A 341 -0.50 32.13 7.84
N PRO A 342 -0.77 33.24 7.12
CA PRO A 342 -1.86 34.15 7.46
C PRO A 342 -3.24 33.50 7.46
N LEU A 343 -3.49 32.51 6.58
CA LEU A 343 -4.78 31.82 6.47
C LEU A 343 -5.03 30.82 7.61
N VAL A 344 -4.04 30.57 8.47
CA VAL A 344 -4.15 29.72 9.65
C VAL A 344 -3.95 30.51 10.95
N LEU A 345 -2.85 31.25 11.06
CA LEU A 345 -2.46 31.93 12.30
C LEU A 345 -3.39 33.11 12.61
N ALA A 346 -3.83 33.87 11.62
CA ALA A 346 -4.80 34.96 11.85
C ALA A 346 -6.15 34.42 12.36
N PRO A 347 -6.81 33.43 11.70
CA PRO A 347 -8.05 32.87 12.22
C PRO A 347 -7.89 32.13 13.56
N LEU A 348 -6.74 31.51 13.84
CA LEU A 348 -6.46 30.92 15.15
C LEU A 348 -6.38 31.97 16.26
N ARG A 349 -5.72 33.11 15.99
CA ARG A 349 -5.67 34.26 16.92
C ARG A 349 -7.07 34.87 17.14
N LEU A 350 -7.88 34.96 16.09
CA LEU A 350 -9.29 35.40 16.19
C LEU A 350 -10.10 34.46 17.06
N LEU A 351 -9.96 33.14 16.86
CA LEU A 351 -10.60 32.12 17.69
C LEU A 351 -10.20 32.26 19.16
N ARG A 352 -8.90 32.41 19.46
CA ARG A 352 -8.41 32.65 20.83
C ARG A 352 -9.01 33.91 21.44
N SER A 353 -8.98 35.03 20.71
CA SER A 353 -9.54 36.30 21.21
C SER A 353 -11.02 36.19 21.54
N HIS A 354 -11.77 35.47 20.70
CA HIS A 354 -13.20 35.25 20.91
C HIS A 354 -13.48 34.30 22.09
N TRP A 355 -12.67 33.24 22.24
CA TRP A 355 -12.73 32.30 23.35
C TRP A 355 -12.53 33.00 24.71
N ASP A 356 -11.56 33.91 24.79
CA ASP A 356 -11.27 34.67 26.01
C ASP A 356 -12.37 35.71 26.36
N LYS A 357 -13.04 36.26 25.35
CA LYS A 357 -14.04 37.33 25.51
C LYS A 357 -15.45 36.82 25.82
N GLU A 358 -15.94 35.79 25.13
CA GLU A 358 -17.37 35.45 25.13
C GLU A 358 -17.79 34.38 26.14
N ARG A 359 -16.87 33.80 26.93
CA ARG A 359 -17.16 32.74 27.91
C ARG A 359 -18.15 31.70 27.35
N TRP A 360 -17.76 31.02 26.27
CA TRP A 360 -18.59 30.05 25.58
C TRP A 360 -19.23 29.02 26.54
N PRO A 361 -20.57 28.89 26.56
CA PRO A 361 -21.24 27.91 27.41
C PRO A 361 -20.86 26.50 26.97
N GLN A 362 -20.30 25.72 27.90
CA GLN A 362 -19.67 24.44 27.58
C GLN A 362 -20.68 23.35 27.18
N GLU A 363 -21.92 23.45 27.65
CA GLU A 363 -22.93 22.41 27.47
C GLU A 363 -23.50 22.35 26.04
N ASP A 364 -23.24 23.34 25.17
CA ASP A 364 -23.80 23.39 23.80
C ASP A 364 -22.80 23.73 22.69
N LEU A 365 -21.54 24.01 23.05
CA LEU A 365 -20.53 24.40 22.07
C LEU A 365 -20.29 23.33 21.00
N GLY A 366 -20.21 22.06 21.41
CA GLY A 366 -20.03 20.95 20.49
C GLY A 366 -21.18 20.84 19.48
N SER A 367 -22.42 21.03 19.93
CA SER A 367 -23.61 21.05 19.08
C SER A 367 -23.55 22.18 18.05
N ARG A 368 -23.17 23.39 18.49
CA ARG A 368 -23.05 24.57 17.61
C ARG A 368 -21.99 24.38 16.52
N ILE A 369 -20.80 23.92 16.87
CA ILE A 369 -19.73 23.63 15.89
C ILE A 369 -20.21 22.56 14.90
N THR A 370 -20.93 21.55 15.40
CA THR A 370 -21.52 20.49 14.57
C THR A 370 -22.57 21.03 13.61
N GLN A 371 -23.47 21.90 14.07
CA GLN A 371 -24.49 22.55 13.25
C GLN A 371 -23.86 23.44 12.16
N ASN A 372 -22.83 24.21 12.52
CA ASN A 372 -22.06 24.99 11.55
C ASN A 372 -21.47 24.05 10.49
N THR A 373 -20.80 22.97 10.90
CA THR A 373 -20.19 21.97 10.01
C THR A 373 -21.22 21.35 9.05
N ALA A 374 -22.42 21.02 9.55
CA ALA A 374 -23.52 20.48 8.76
C ALA A 374 -24.07 21.46 7.71
N THR A 375 -23.84 22.77 7.90
CA THR A 375 -24.26 23.80 6.95
C THR A 375 -23.23 23.93 5.83
N LYS A 376 -23.69 23.86 4.57
CA LYS A 376 -22.84 24.03 3.38
C LYS A 376 -22.14 25.39 3.42
N LEU A 377 -20.85 25.41 3.11
CA LEU A 377 -20.08 26.65 3.02
C LEU A 377 -20.46 27.34 1.70
N VAL A 378 -21.40 28.28 1.75
CA VAL A 378 -21.91 29.01 0.57
C VAL A 378 -21.22 30.39 0.50
N ASN A 379 -20.85 30.81 -0.72
CA ASN A 379 -20.33 32.14 -1.13
C ASN A 379 -18.85 32.47 -0.82
N ILE A 380 -17.89 31.77 -1.43
CA ILE A 380 -16.55 32.37 -1.65
C ILE A 380 -16.62 33.18 -2.95
N GLU A 381 -16.83 34.49 -2.84
CA GLU A 381 -16.93 35.42 -3.98
C GLU A 381 -15.56 35.99 -4.35
N ALA A 382 -15.35 36.34 -5.62
CA ALA A 382 -14.08 36.87 -6.15
C ALA A 382 -13.51 38.07 -5.40
N ASN A 383 -14.37 38.91 -4.82
CA ASN A 383 -14.02 40.15 -4.11
C ASN A 383 -13.94 39.99 -2.58
N MET A 384 -14.12 38.76 -2.08
CA MET A 384 -14.09 38.47 -0.65
C MET A 384 -12.73 38.84 -0.05
N THR A 385 -12.76 39.60 1.04
CA THR A 385 -11.55 39.92 1.81
C THR A 385 -11.14 38.74 2.68
N THR A 386 -9.89 38.71 3.12
CA THR A 386 -9.39 37.68 4.04
C THR A 386 -10.13 37.67 5.37
N ASP A 387 -10.47 38.85 5.92
CA ASP A 387 -11.28 38.95 7.15
C ASP A 387 -12.67 38.34 6.99
N GLN A 388 -13.35 38.62 5.87
CA GLN A 388 -14.64 38.03 5.54
C GLN A 388 -14.54 36.50 5.42
N PHE A 389 -13.46 36.02 4.81
CA PHE A 389 -13.18 34.59 4.70
C PHE A 389 -12.96 33.94 6.08
N TYR A 390 -12.19 34.56 6.98
CA TYR A 390 -11.99 34.05 8.35
C TYR A 390 -13.30 33.94 9.12
N HIS A 391 -14.23 34.88 8.94
CA HIS A 391 -15.53 34.86 9.59
C HIS A 391 -16.43 33.68 9.17
N LEU A 392 -16.13 32.99 8.06
CA LEU A 392 -16.90 31.82 7.63
C LEU A 392 -16.70 30.59 8.52
N PHE A 393 -15.57 30.52 9.24
CA PHE A 393 -15.19 29.33 10.00
C PHE A 393 -14.56 29.62 11.37
N THR A 394 -14.63 30.87 11.85
CA THR A 394 -14.15 31.28 13.17
C THR A 394 -15.24 31.96 13.99
N GLY A 395 -14.96 32.20 15.28
CA GLY A 395 -15.89 32.81 16.22
C GLY A 395 -17.23 32.05 16.27
N PRO A 396 -18.37 32.72 16.10
CA PRO A 396 -19.69 32.08 16.15
C PRO A 396 -19.92 30.99 15.09
N ASN A 397 -19.14 31.04 14.00
CA ASN A 397 -19.21 30.14 12.85
C ASN A 397 -18.14 29.04 12.89
N LEU A 398 -17.48 28.82 14.04
CA LEU A 398 -16.45 27.79 14.16
C LEU A 398 -16.94 26.42 13.67
N ARG A 399 -16.09 25.72 12.91
CA ARG A 399 -16.41 24.42 12.28
C ARG A 399 -15.38 23.35 12.61
N TRP A 400 -15.78 22.08 12.50
CA TRP A 400 -14.90 20.94 12.79
C TRP A 400 -13.75 20.80 11.80
N GLU A 401 -13.90 21.26 10.55
CA GLU A 401 -12.81 21.28 9.57
C GLU A 401 -11.62 22.10 10.06
N PHE A 402 -11.88 23.31 10.56
CA PHE A 402 -10.81 24.20 11.07
C PHE A 402 -10.26 23.73 12.42
N VAL A 403 -11.12 23.23 13.31
CA VAL A 403 -10.67 22.64 14.60
C VAL A 403 -9.75 21.44 14.37
N GLY A 404 -10.12 20.54 13.46
CA GLY A 404 -9.29 19.40 13.09
C GLY A 404 -7.95 19.83 12.46
N LEU A 405 -7.95 20.91 11.68
CA LEU A 405 -6.75 21.48 11.07
C LEU A 405 -5.78 22.00 12.14
N ILE A 406 -6.30 22.71 13.16
CA ILE A 406 -5.51 23.19 14.30
C ILE A 406 -4.85 22.02 15.04
N PHE A 407 -5.61 20.96 15.34
CA PHE A 407 -5.03 19.77 16.00
C PHE A 407 -3.94 19.15 15.13
N GLY A 408 -4.18 18.97 13.83
CA GLY A 408 -3.18 18.43 12.90
C GLY A 408 -1.89 19.25 12.87
N LEU A 409 -1.99 20.58 12.74
CA LEU A 409 -0.83 21.47 12.73
C LEU A 409 -0.11 21.54 14.08
N ALA A 410 -0.83 21.53 15.20
CA ALA A 410 -0.23 21.49 16.52
C ALA A 410 0.54 20.18 16.77
N GLY A 411 0.05 19.05 16.27
CA GLY A 411 0.75 17.77 16.31
C GLY A 411 2.04 17.78 15.48
N LEU A 412 2.03 18.43 14.32
CA LEU A 412 3.24 18.65 13.50
C LEU A 412 4.25 19.55 14.23
N GLY A 413 3.80 20.71 14.74
CA GLY A 413 4.67 21.63 15.49
C GLY A 413 5.29 20.98 16.73
N ALA A 414 4.55 20.12 17.43
CA ALA A 414 5.10 19.36 18.56
C ALA A 414 6.19 18.36 18.15
N SER A 415 6.16 17.86 16.90
CA SER A 415 7.15 16.92 16.36
C SER A 415 8.46 17.62 15.94
N VAL A 416 8.40 18.91 15.62
CA VAL A 416 9.55 19.71 15.17
C VAL A 416 10.11 20.58 16.30
N SER A 417 9.31 20.85 17.35
CA SER A 417 9.68 21.75 18.43
C SER A 417 11.05 21.46 19.04
N SER A 418 11.84 22.51 19.15
CA SER A 418 13.15 22.52 19.83
C SER A 418 13.06 22.14 21.31
N ARG A 419 11.85 22.14 21.87
CA ARG A 419 11.54 21.71 23.23
C ARG A 419 11.36 20.19 23.29
N VAL A 420 12.38 19.44 22.89
CA VAL A 420 12.40 17.96 22.85
C VAL A 420 12.11 17.31 24.22
N THR A 421 12.23 18.08 25.31
CA THR A 421 11.88 17.69 26.69
C THR A 421 10.60 18.33 27.22
N ALA A 422 9.83 19.06 26.41
CA ALA A 422 8.58 19.66 26.86
C ALA A 422 7.53 18.58 27.11
N PHE A 423 7.04 18.56 28.35
CA PHE A 423 5.80 17.92 28.68
C PHE A 423 4.65 18.87 28.34
N PHE A 424 3.73 18.41 27.51
CA PHE A 424 2.52 19.13 27.15
C PHE A 424 1.42 18.76 28.13
N SER A 425 0.88 19.76 28.85
CA SER A 425 -0.29 19.55 29.70
C SER A 425 -1.55 19.91 28.93
N VAL A 426 -2.33 18.90 28.58
CA VAL A 426 -3.66 19.08 28.00
C VAL A 426 -4.66 18.85 29.14
N ASN A 427 -5.33 19.92 29.59
CA ASN A 427 -6.30 19.93 30.70
C ASN A 427 -5.73 19.83 32.14
N GLY A 428 -4.43 20.06 32.36
CA GLY A 428 -3.87 20.31 33.70
C GLY A 428 -3.75 19.10 34.61
N LYS A 429 -3.83 17.86 34.09
CA LYS A 429 -3.74 16.62 34.90
C LYS A 429 -2.64 15.66 34.49
N ASP A 430 -2.30 15.55 33.20
CA ASP A 430 -1.27 14.63 32.71
C ASP A 430 -0.24 15.37 31.82
N GLU A 431 1.05 15.12 32.09
CA GLU A 431 2.18 15.61 31.32
C GLU A 431 2.48 14.63 30.16
N LEU A 432 2.20 15.04 28.92
CA LEU A 432 2.41 14.22 27.72
C LEU A 432 3.77 14.53 27.09
N SER A 433 4.51 13.49 26.67
CA SER A 433 5.67 13.69 25.79
C SER A 433 5.24 14.26 24.44
N ALA A 434 6.18 14.86 23.69
CA ALA A 434 5.92 15.37 22.35
C ALA A 434 5.29 14.33 21.40
N ASP A 435 5.83 13.11 21.40
CA ASP A 435 5.29 11.98 20.62
C ASP A 435 3.87 11.56 21.07
N ALA A 436 3.63 11.49 22.39
CA ALA A 436 2.29 11.17 22.91
C ALA A 436 1.27 12.26 22.58
N PHE A 437 1.68 13.52 22.66
CA PHE A 437 0.86 14.68 22.28
C PHE A 437 0.55 14.67 20.78
N ALA A 438 1.55 14.48 19.91
CA ALA A 438 1.36 14.40 18.46
C ALA A 438 0.38 13.29 18.07
N LYS A 439 0.47 12.14 18.75
CA LYS A 439 -0.47 11.02 18.59
C LYS A 439 -1.90 11.34 19.03
N GLU A 440 -2.08 12.00 20.17
CA GLU A 440 -3.41 12.46 20.62
C GLU A 440 -4.01 13.50 19.66
N MET A 441 -3.18 14.42 19.16
CA MET A 441 -3.59 15.41 18.16
C MET A 441 -3.97 14.77 16.82
N ALA A 442 -3.25 13.73 16.39
CA ALA A 442 -3.61 12.95 15.20
C ALA A 442 -4.97 12.25 15.37
N ALA A 443 -5.24 11.69 16.55
CA ALA A 443 -6.53 11.06 16.85
C ALA A 443 -7.68 12.09 16.88
N ALA A 444 -7.46 13.26 17.48
CA ALA A 444 -8.43 14.34 17.51
C ALA A 444 -8.72 14.92 16.11
N SER A 445 -7.68 15.11 15.30
CA SER A 445 -7.79 15.56 13.91
C SER A 445 -8.57 14.55 13.04
N HIS A 446 -8.28 13.24 13.18
CA HIS A 446 -9.04 12.18 12.50
C HIS A 446 -10.51 12.13 12.94
N ALA A 447 -10.79 12.29 14.24
CA ALA A 447 -12.17 12.35 14.74
C ALA A 447 -12.96 13.52 14.14
N CYS A 448 -12.31 14.68 13.93
CA CYS A 448 -12.93 15.81 13.23
C CYS A 448 -13.26 15.45 11.77
N ILE A 449 -12.35 14.77 11.05
CA ILE A 449 -12.60 14.27 9.69
C ILE A 449 -13.83 13.37 9.64
N GLU A 450 -13.94 12.41 10.57
CA GLU A 450 -15.07 11.48 10.61
C GLU A 450 -16.40 12.15 10.96
N ILE A 451 -16.38 13.23 11.75
CA ILE A 451 -17.57 14.08 11.97
C ILE A 451 -17.94 14.81 10.68
N CYS A 452 -16.98 15.46 10.00
CA CYS A 452 -17.22 16.22 8.77
C CYS A 452 -17.78 15.33 7.64
N LYS A 453 -17.28 14.10 7.49
CA LYS A 453 -17.72 13.12 6.49
C LYS A 453 -19.22 12.79 6.57
N ARG A 454 -19.84 12.87 7.76
CA ARG A 454 -21.28 12.57 7.93
C ARG A 454 -22.21 13.57 7.25
N TYR A 455 -21.72 14.77 6.95
CA TYR A 455 -22.52 15.85 6.40
C TYR A 455 -22.26 16.09 4.91
N ASP A 456 -21.40 15.27 4.27
CA ASP A 456 -21.09 15.30 2.83
C ASP A 456 -20.80 16.70 2.27
N ASN A 457 -20.08 17.50 3.05
CA ASN A 457 -19.79 18.90 2.73
C ASN A 457 -18.28 19.07 2.47
N VAL A 458 -17.87 18.84 1.23
CA VAL A 458 -16.47 19.00 0.81
C VAL A 458 -16.19 20.48 0.47
N ASN A 459 -15.22 21.07 1.17
CA ASN A 459 -14.80 22.47 1.01
C ASN A 459 -13.28 22.61 1.22
N ASP A 460 -12.72 23.81 1.00
CA ASP A 460 -11.28 24.07 1.07
C ASP A 460 -10.67 23.65 2.43
N LEU A 461 -11.34 23.95 3.55
CA LEU A 461 -10.87 23.57 4.89
C LEU A 461 -10.81 22.05 5.06
N MET A 462 -11.74 21.32 4.46
CA MET A 462 -11.75 19.85 4.51
C MET A 462 -10.55 19.26 3.77
N VAL A 463 -10.17 19.83 2.61
CA VAL A 463 -8.98 19.39 1.87
C VAL A 463 -7.71 19.74 2.64
N TRP A 464 -7.65 20.93 3.24
CA TRP A 464 -6.52 21.34 4.10
C TRP A 464 -6.35 20.40 5.28
N LEU A 465 -7.45 20.09 5.98
CA LEU A 465 -7.49 19.13 7.09
C LEU A 465 -7.02 17.74 6.64
N HIS A 466 -7.57 17.20 5.55
CA HIS A 466 -7.17 15.88 5.06
C HIS A 466 -5.68 15.80 4.74
N TYR A 467 -5.12 16.82 4.08
CA TYR A 467 -3.70 16.84 3.75
C TYR A 467 -2.82 16.98 5.01
N THR A 468 -3.14 17.92 5.91
CA THR A 468 -2.40 18.08 7.17
C THR A 468 -2.44 16.81 8.02
N TYR A 469 -3.62 16.19 8.16
CA TYR A 469 -3.75 14.92 8.85
C TYR A 469 -2.94 13.82 8.17
N TYR A 470 -2.97 13.72 6.84
CA TYR A 470 -2.15 12.76 6.09
C TYR A 470 -0.66 12.90 6.41
N VAL A 471 -0.12 14.13 6.44
CA VAL A 471 1.29 14.38 6.77
C VAL A 471 1.59 13.96 8.22
N LEU A 472 0.78 14.40 9.19
CA LEU A 472 0.98 14.05 10.60
C LEU A 472 0.89 12.54 10.83
N ALA A 473 -0.13 11.90 10.25
CA ALA A 473 -0.35 10.47 10.32
C ALA A 473 0.82 9.70 9.70
N SER A 474 1.37 10.18 8.58
CA SER A 474 2.54 9.59 7.93
C SER A 474 3.79 9.63 8.81
N ASN A 475 4.02 10.75 9.52
CA ASN A 475 5.13 10.88 10.46
C ASN A 475 5.00 9.92 11.66
N ILE A 476 3.78 9.58 12.07
CA ILE A 476 3.52 8.73 13.25
C ILE A 476 3.48 7.24 12.88
N MET A 477 2.89 6.88 11.74
CA MET A 477 2.59 5.50 11.37
C MET A 477 3.49 4.94 10.25
N GLY A 478 4.22 5.79 9.53
CA GLY A 478 5.05 5.41 8.38
C GLY A 478 4.26 5.21 7.08
N GLU A 479 4.94 5.42 5.94
CA GLU A 479 4.32 5.35 4.60
C GLU A 479 3.91 3.94 4.15
N THR A 480 4.39 2.88 4.80
CA THR A 480 4.01 1.48 4.50
C THR A 480 2.65 1.10 5.07
N CYS A 481 2.08 1.92 5.95
CA CYS A 481 0.82 1.66 6.62
C CYS A 481 -0.37 1.83 5.66
N HIS A 482 -1.21 0.79 5.53
CA HIS A 482 -2.41 0.81 4.68
C HIS A 482 -3.36 1.96 5.02
N HIS A 483 -3.46 2.31 6.32
CA HIS A 483 -4.32 3.41 6.77
C HIS A 483 -3.95 4.73 6.07
N ILE A 484 -2.66 5.03 5.95
CA ILE A 484 -2.16 6.24 5.28
C ILE A 484 -2.61 6.26 3.82
N TYR A 485 -2.50 5.12 3.12
CA TYR A 485 -2.93 5.00 1.74
C TYR A 485 -4.45 5.17 1.55
N ALA A 486 -5.26 4.62 2.47
CA ALA A 486 -6.71 4.78 2.45
C ALA A 486 -7.12 6.25 2.67
N GLN A 487 -6.51 6.90 3.68
CA GLN A 487 -6.75 8.31 3.99
C GLN A 487 -6.31 9.25 2.86
N PHE A 488 -5.22 8.90 2.18
CA PHE A 488 -4.81 9.59 0.96
C PHE A 488 -5.84 9.43 -0.17
N GLY A 489 -6.48 8.27 -0.28
CA GLY A 489 -7.62 8.06 -1.20
C GLY A 489 -8.81 8.97 -0.91
N ASP A 490 -9.12 9.22 0.36
CA ASP A 490 -10.17 10.18 0.75
C ASP A 490 -9.79 11.62 0.33
N LEU A 491 -8.53 12.03 0.56
CA LEU A 491 -8.03 13.33 0.09
C LEU A 491 -8.19 13.50 -1.42
N VAL A 492 -7.79 12.49 -2.21
CA VAL A 492 -7.93 12.50 -3.67
C VAL A 492 -9.40 12.61 -4.08
N SER A 493 -10.30 11.94 -3.37
CA SER A 493 -11.74 12.03 -3.61
C SER A 493 -12.26 13.45 -3.37
N CYS A 494 -11.81 14.12 -2.30
CA CYS A 494 -12.13 15.52 -2.03
C CYS A 494 -11.60 16.47 -3.11
N ILE A 495 -10.36 16.27 -3.59
CA ILE A 495 -9.75 17.04 -4.68
C ILE A 495 -10.57 16.93 -5.98
N HIS A 496 -11.03 15.71 -6.31
CA HIS A 496 -11.88 15.50 -7.49
C HIS A 496 -13.27 16.11 -7.31
N ALA A 497 -13.91 15.89 -6.16
CA ALA A 497 -15.25 16.42 -5.87
C ALA A 497 -15.30 17.96 -5.94
N MET A 498 -14.24 18.64 -5.50
CA MET A 498 -14.12 20.09 -5.58
C MET A 498 -13.61 20.61 -6.93
N GLY A 499 -13.18 19.74 -7.85
CA GLY A 499 -12.60 20.16 -9.12
C GLY A 499 -11.20 20.78 -9.02
N LEU A 500 -10.47 20.61 -7.91
CA LEU A 500 -9.15 21.22 -7.70
C LEU A 500 -8.03 20.72 -8.63
N HIS A 501 -8.33 19.67 -9.40
CA HIS A 501 -7.45 19.08 -10.41
C HIS A 501 -7.55 19.77 -11.78
N ARG A 502 -8.39 20.79 -11.91
CA ARG A 502 -8.61 21.56 -13.13
C ARG A 502 -8.35 23.05 -12.86
N PRO A 503 -8.11 23.87 -13.89
CA PRO A 503 -7.98 25.31 -13.66
C PRO A 503 -9.33 25.89 -13.19
N ASP A 504 -9.26 26.91 -12.34
CA ASP A 504 -10.47 27.59 -11.87
C ASP A 504 -11.27 28.13 -13.06
N SER A 505 -12.57 27.84 -13.10
CA SER A 505 -13.45 28.29 -14.17
C SER A 505 -13.68 29.80 -14.08
N PRO A 506 -13.63 30.55 -15.19
CA PRO A 506 -13.87 32.00 -15.17
C PRO A 506 -15.27 32.38 -14.67
N GLU A 507 -16.25 31.47 -14.79
CA GLU A 507 -17.63 31.63 -14.29
C GLU A 507 -17.75 31.54 -12.75
N HIS A 508 -16.72 31.02 -12.07
CA HIS A 508 -16.66 30.87 -10.61
C HIS A 508 -15.38 31.53 -10.08
N SER A 509 -15.26 32.84 -10.32
CA SER A 509 -14.11 33.61 -9.86
C SER A 509 -14.04 33.60 -8.32
N ILE A 510 -12.89 33.16 -7.81
CA ILE A 510 -12.56 33.09 -6.38
C ILE A 510 -11.44 34.11 -6.05
N PRO A 511 -11.26 34.46 -4.77
CA PRO A 511 -10.14 35.29 -4.34
C PRO A 511 -8.79 34.66 -4.66
N PHE A 512 -7.81 35.52 -4.96
CA PHE A 512 -6.44 35.09 -5.29
C PHE A 512 -5.84 34.17 -4.22
N PHE A 513 -6.00 34.50 -2.93
CA PHE A 513 -5.45 33.69 -1.84
C PHE A 513 -6.03 32.27 -1.80
N VAL A 514 -7.30 32.08 -2.19
CA VAL A 514 -7.92 30.75 -2.29
C VAL A 514 -7.39 29.99 -3.49
N SER A 515 -7.38 30.63 -4.67
CA SER A 515 -6.83 30.06 -5.92
C SER A 515 -5.39 29.59 -5.72
N GLU A 516 -4.54 30.45 -5.15
CA GLU A 516 -3.13 30.13 -4.95
C GLU A 516 -2.93 29.02 -3.90
N THR A 517 -3.72 29.03 -2.83
CA THR A 517 -3.70 27.94 -1.84
C THR A 517 -4.16 26.61 -2.44
N ARG A 518 -5.20 26.61 -3.31
CA ARG A 518 -5.66 25.41 -4.02
C ARG A 518 -4.56 24.81 -4.89
N LYS A 519 -3.83 25.64 -5.65
CA LYS A 519 -2.67 25.18 -6.45
C LYS A 519 -1.60 24.56 -5.56
N ARG A 520 -1.26 25.17 -4.44
CA ARG A 520 -0.27 24.64 -3.48
C ARG A 520 -0.70 23.28 -2.92
N VAL A 521 -1.95 23.16 -2.45
CA VAL A 521 -2.51 21.93 -1.90
C VAL A 521 -2.59 20.82 -2.94
N PHE A 522 -3.02 21.15 -4.16
CA PHE A 522 -3.02 20.21 -5.28
C PHE A 522 -1.60 19.72 -5.60
N ALA A 523 -0.64 20.65 -5.74
CA ALA A 523 0.75 20.35 -6.08
C ALA A 523 1.40 19.38 -5.07
N VAL A 524 1.17 19.60 -3.77
CA VAL A 524 1.70 18.70 -2.74
C VAL A 524 0.99 17.35 -2.67
N ALA A 525 -0.34 17.31 -2.91
CA ALA A 525 -1.08 16.06 -2.98
C ALA A 525 -0.64 15.24 -4.21
N TYR A 526 -0.50 15.89 -5.36
CA TYR A 526 0.03 15.28 -6.57
C TYR A 526 1.45 14.74 -6.37
N ARG A 527 2.34 15.49 -5.70
CA ARG A 527 3.67 14.98 -5.31
C ARG A 527 3.58 13.78 -4.37
N ALA A 528 2.75 13.85 -3.33
CA ALA A 528 2.60 12.76 -2.37
C ALA A 528 2.13 11.45 -3.03
N ASP A 529 1.16 11.55 -3.96
CA ASP A 529 0.68 10.41 -4.75
C ASP A 529 1.82 9.70 -5.49
N LYS A 530 2.71 10.47 -6.12
CA LYS A 530 3.80 9.94 -6.97
C LYS A 530 4.91 9.34 -6.12
N ASN A 531 5.15 9.93 -4.97
CA ASN A 531 6.10 9.39 -3.99
C ASN A 531 5.61 8.06 -3.44
N ILE A 532 4.37 7.98 -2.97
CA ILE A 532 3.78 6.74 -2.46
C ILE A 532 3.72 5.67 -3.57
N ALA A 533 3.29 6.05 -4.78
CA ALA A 533 3.23 5.16 -5.93
C ALA A 533 4.60 4.57 -6.26
N THR A 534 5.65 5.40 -6.27
CA THR A 534 7.03 4.95 -6.50
C THR A 534 7.51 4.05 -5.37
N PHE A 535 7.32 4.49 -4.11
CA PHE A 535 7.80 3.81 -2.90
C PHE A 535 7.16 2.43 -2.72
N LEU A 536 5.86 2.31 -2.99
CA LEU A 536 5.09 1.08 -2.84
C LEU A 536 4.93 0.29 -4.15
N GLY A 537 5.41 0.80 -5.28
CA GLY A 537 5.19 0.17 -6.59
C GLY A 537 3.71 -0.02 -6.92
N ARG A 538 2.91 1.01 -6.68
CA ARG A 538 1.45 1.03 -6.93
C ARG A 538 1.11 2.03 -8.03
N PRO A 539 -0.02 1.85 -8.72
CA PRO A 539 -0.54 2.87 -9.62
C PRO A 539 -0.81 4.21 -8.88
N PRO A 540 -0.45 5.36 -9.48
CA PRO A 540 -0.86 6.68 -8.99
C PRO A 540 -2.39 6.84 -8.97
N ARG A 541 -2.93 7.59 -8.00
CA ARG A 541 -4.36 7.91 -7.87
C ARG A 541 -4.77 9.24 -8.51
N LEU A 542 -3.83 10.13 -8.80
CA LEU A 542 -4.04 11.43 -9.45
C LEU A 542 -3.32 11.47 -10.80
N PRO A 543 -3.75 10.74 -11.83
CA PRO A 543 -2.98 10.66 -13.06
C PRO A 543 -3.02 11.99 -13.83
N HIS A 544 -1.91 12.36 -14.47
CA HIS A 544 -1.70 13.67 -15.11
C HIS A 544 -2.72 13.95 -16.22
N HIS A 545 -3.21 12.94 -16.92
CA HIS A 545 -4.11 13.13 -18.06
C HIS A 545 -5.49 13.70 -17.69
N TYR A 546 -5.86 13.67 -16.40
CA TYR A 546 -7.04 14.36 -15.89
C TYR A 546 -6.69 15.66 -15.13
N CYS A 547 -5.41 15.96 -14.94
CA CYS A 547 -4.96 17.08 -14.12
C CYS A 547 -4.42 18.21 -14.99
N ASP A 548 -4.98 19.41 -14.84
CA ASP A 548 -4.54 20.62 -15.55
C ASP A 548 -4.40 21.78 -14.56
N VAL A 549 -3.40 21.67 -13.68
CA VAL A 549 -3.13 22.69 -12.64
C VAL A 549 -1.76 23.30 -12.88
N GLY A 550 -1.75 24.60 -13.14
CA GLY A 550 -0.51 25.38 -13.31
C GLY A 550 0.35 25.42 -12.05
N LEU A 551 1.63 25.69 -12.24
CA LEU A 551 2.59 25.79 -11.14
C LEU A 551 2.20 26.93 -10.15
N PRO A 552 2.29 26.71 -8.83
CA PRO A 552 2.14 27.77 -7.83
C PRO A 552 3.15 28.90 -8.07
N LEU A 553 2.75 30.14 -7.80
CA LEU A 553 3.62 31.31 -7.89
C LEU A 553 4.61 31.32 -6.72
N ASP A 554 5.85 31.70 -7.00
CA ASP A 554 6.93 31.76 -6.01
C ASP A 554 6.88 33.06 -5.18
N ILE A 555 5.82 33.17 -4.37
CA ILE A 555 5.54 34.32 -3.50
C ILE A 555 5.50 33.91 -2.02
N ASP A 556 5.90 34.83 -1.14
CA ASP A 556 5.85 34.64 0.31
C ASP A 556 4.41 34.50 0.81
N ASP A 557 4.20 33.77 1.91
CA ASP A 557 2.87 33.53 2.48
C ASP A 557 2.12 34.82 2.84
N ASP A 558 2.84 35.82 3.37
CA ASP A 558 2.27 37.14 3.67
C ASP A 558 1.86 37.90 2.39
N SER A 559 2.52 37.63 1.28
CA SER A 559 2.20 38.26 -0.01
C SER A 559 0.91 37.71 -0.63
N VAL A 560 0.49 36.49 -0.25
CA VAL A 560 -0.71 35.83 -0.77
C VAL A 560 -1.99 36.56 -0.37
N VAL A 561 -1.98 37.24 0.79
CA VAL A 561 -3.13 37.91 1.39
C VAL A 561 -3.14 39.43 1.18
N LEU A 562 -2.23 39.96 0.37
CA LEU A 562 -2.14 41.39 0.08
C LEU A 562 -3.40 41.91 -0.65
N ASP A 563 -3.64 43.22 -0.51
CA ASP A 563 -4.62 43.91 -1.33
C ASP A 563 -4.23 43.86 -2.82
N ARG A 564 -5.21 44.03 -3.71
CA ARG A 564 -5.03 43.86 -5.16
C ARG A 564 -3.89 44.72 -5.72
N PHE A 565 -3.73 45.96 -5.27
CA PHE A 565 -2.69 46.86 -5.80
C PHE A 565 -1.29 46.39 -5.38
N SER A 566 -1.12 46.06 -4.11
CA SER A 566 0.15 45.53 -3.59
C SER A 566 0.48 44.16 -4.20
N LEU A 567 -0.53 43.32 -4.40
CA LEU A 567 -0.39 42.01 -5.04
C LEU A 567 0.06 42.12 -6.51
N ASP A 568 -0.57 42.99 -7.30
CA ASP A 568 -0.20 43.21 -8.71
C ASP A 568 1.26 43.67 -8.83
N LYS A 569 1.73 44.49 -7.89
CA LYS A 569 3.14 44.89 -7.80
C LYS A 569 4.04 43.69 -7.52
N THR A 570 3.71 42.84 -6.55
CA THR A 570 4.49 41.62 -6.23
C THR A 570 4.52 40.66 -7.43
N ILE A 571 3.39 40.46 -8.11
CA ILE A 571 3.30 39.59 -9.30
C ILE A 571 4.14 40.15 -10.46
N SER A 572 4.15 41.47 -10.66
CA SER A 572 4.94 42.12 -11.72
C SER A 572 6.46 41.95 -11.56
N GLN A 573 6.91 41.58 -10.36
CA GLN A 573 8.32 41.37 -10.03
C GLN A 573 8.76 39.91 -10.22
N LEU A 574 7.84 39.01 -10.55
CA LEU A 574 8.15 37.62 -10.87
C LEU A 574 8.73 37.50 -12.28
N THR A 575 9.54 36.46 -12.50
CA THR A 575 9.96 36.10 -13.86
C THR A 575 8.74 35.64 -14.69
N PRO A 576 8.83 35.61 -16.03
CA PRO A 576 7.74 35.12 -16.89
C PRO A 576 7.26 33.71 -16.54
N ASP A 577 8.16 32.86 -16.04
CA ASP A 577 7.83 31.51 -15.59
C ASP A 577 7.24 31.49 -14.16
N GLY A 578 7.22 32.61 -13.44
CA GLY A 578 6.61 32.75 -12.11
C GLY A 578 7.56 32.57 -10.92
N TRP A 579 8.87 32.69 -11.13
CA TRP A 579 9.88 32.67 -10.05
C TRP A 579 10.02 34.01 -9.35
N GLY A 580 10.24 33.99 -8.04
CA GLY A 580 10.52 35.17 -7.24
C GLY A 580 11.92 35.71 -7.54
N THR A 581 12.05 37.03 -7.68
CA THR A 581 13.34 37.70 -7.89
C THR A 581 13.98 38.22 -6.58
N PHE A 582 13.35 37.95 -5.44
CA PHE A 582 13.71 38.52 -4.14
C PHE A 582 14.69 37.63 -3.36
N ASN A 583 15.96 38.06 -3.30
CA ASN A 583 16.99 37.62 -2.35
C ASN A 583 17.22 36.10 -2.17
N GLY A 584 16.87 35.26 -3.15
CA GLY A 584 17.36 33.87 -3.26
C GLY A 584 17.01 32.93 -2.09
N GLY A 585 15.99 33.24 -1.28
CA GLY A 585 15.59 32.39 -0.16
C GLY A 585 14.62 31.29 -0.59
N LEU A 586 14.81 30.06 -0.09
CA LEU A 586 13.83 28.99 -0.21
C LEU A 586 12.58 29.33 0.62
N ARG A 587 11.47 29.62 -0.05
CA ARG A 587 10.16 29.85 0.56
C ARG A 587 9.34 28.57 0.49
N PRO A 588 8.27 28.42 1.30
CA PRO A 588 7.35 27.28 1.15
C PRO A 588 6.83 27.11 -0.28
N ALA A 589 6.48 28.22 -0.95
CA ALA A 589 6.04 28.21 -2.35
C ALA A 589 7.10 27.67 -3.31
N THR A 590 8.36 28.10 -3.15
CA THR A 590 9.51 27.63 -3.94
C THR A 590 9.66 26.11 -3.80
N VAL A 591 9.60 25.60 -2.58
CA VAL A 591 9.74 24.18 -2.26
C VAL A 591 8.61 23.36 -2.88
N ILE A 592 7.36 23.80 -2.74
CA ILE A 592 6.20 23.12 -3.35
C ILE A 592 6.34 23.09 -4.87
N ARG A 593 6.72 24.23 -5.47
CA ARG A 593 6.86 24.38 -6.91
C ARG A 593 7.93 23.46 -7.48
N LEU A 594 9.14 23.45 -6.91
CA LEU A 594 10.24 22.58 -7.35
C LEU A 594 9.86 21.10 -7.26
N ARG A 595 9.22 20.70 -6.16
CA ARG A 595 8.85 19.29 -5.94
C ARG A 595 7.69 18.84 -6.82
N TYR A 596 6.78 19.75 -7.17
CA TYR A 596 5.72 19.47 -8.13
C TYR A 596 6.27 19.30 -9.55
N MET A 597 7.24 20.13 -9.96
CA MET A 597 7.99 19.96 -11.21
C MET A 597 8.64 18.57 -11.32
N VAL A 598 9.33 18.13 -10.25
CA VAL A 598 9.92 16.79 -10.19
C VAL A 598 8.84 15.69 -10.21
N ALA A 599 7.71 15.89 -9.51
CA ALA A 599 6.62 14.91 -9.46
C ALA A 599 5.97 14.66 -10.83
N MET A 600 5.83 15.69 -11.68
CA MET A 600 5.31 15.54 -13.05
C MET A 600 6.21 14.64 -13.90
N LEU A 601 7.54 14.77 -13.78
CA LEU A 601 8.47 13.83 -14.44
C LEU A 601 8.41 12.44 -13.83
N ARG A 602 8.34 12.37 -12.50
CA ARG A 602 8.25 11.08 -11.79
C ARG A 602 7.04 10.27 -12.24
N GLU A 603 5.91 10.91 -12.52
CA GLU A 603 4.74 10.19 -13.06
C GLU A 603 5.06 9.50 -14.40
N GLN A 604 5.76 10.18 -15.32
CA GLN A 604 6.17 9.59 -16.60
C GLN A 604 7.04 8.34 -16.37
N VAL A 605 8.01 8.43 -15.45
CA VAL A 605 8.90 7.31 -15.10
C VAL A 605 8.13 6.15 -14.45
N VAL A 606 7.19 6.44 -13.56
CA VAL A 606 6.31 5.42 -12.95
C VAL A 606 5.42 4.76 -14.00
N GLY A 607 4.88 5.54 -14.94
CA GLY A 607 4.11 5.04 -16.09
C GLY A 607 4.93 4.08 -16.96
N LEU A 608 6.19 4.42 -17.25
CA LEU A 608 7.11 3.53 -17.98
C LEU A 608 7.48 2.26 -17.21
N SER A 609 7.42 2.29 -15.88
CA SER A 609 7.77 1.15 -15.01
C SER A 609 6.60 0.20 -14.78
N LEU A 610 5.39 0.73 -14.59
CA LEU A 610 4.19 -0.03 -14.21
C LEU A 610 3.23 -0.26 -15.39
N GLY A 611 3.30 0.57 -16.44
CA GLY A 611 2.37 0.54 -17.57
C GLY A 611 2.67 -0.57 -18.60
N GLN A 612 1.62 -1.07 -19.25
CA GLN A 612 1.69 -1.99 -20.40
C GLN A 612 1.75 -1.15 -21.69
N GLY A 613 2.95 -0.76 -22.11
CA GLY A 613 3.17 -0.03 -23.37
C GLY A 613 3.40 -0.96 -24.58
N TRP A 614 3.00 -0.53 -25.78
CA TRP A 614 3.42 -1.18 -27.04
C TRP A 614 4.93 -0.99 -27.22
N VAL A 615 5.68 -2.07 -27.49
CA VAL A 615 7.16 -2.12 -27.48
C VAL A 615 7.81 -0.99 -28.29
N THR A 616 7.22 -0.60 -29.43
CA THR A 616 7.72 0.45 -30.32
C THR A 616 7.53 1.88 -29.80
N SER A 617 6.56 2.14 -28.92
CA SER A 617 6.35 3.47 -28.30
C SER A 617 7.22 3.66 -27.07
N ARG A 618 7.45 2.56 -26.32
CA ARG A 618 8.13 2.58 -25.01
C ARG A 618 9.55 3.14 -25.06
N GLN A 619 10.37 2.72 -26.04
CA GLN A 619 11.76 3.16 -26.13
C GLN A 619 11.87 4.66 -26.46
N LYS A 620 10.94 5.19 -27.29
CA LYS A 620 10.86 6.62 -27.60
C LYS A 620 10.42 7.42 -26.38
N GLU A 621 9.40 6.95 -25.67
CA GLU A 621 8.93 7.57 -24.42
C GLU A 621 10.02 7.57 -23.34
N LEU A 622 10.77 6.48 -23.20
CA LEU A 622 11.90 6.38 -22.28
C LEU A 622 13.02 7.38 -22.62
N HIS A 623 13.37 7.51 -23.90
CA HIS A 623 14.35 8.52 -24.33
C HIS A 623 13.86 9.94 -24.04
N MET A 624 12.59 10.24 -24.31
CA MET A 624 11.99 11.54 -24.03
C MET A 624 12.00 11.87 -22.53
N ALA A 625 11.59 10.93 -21.68
CA ALA A 625 11.60 11.10 -20.23
C ALA A 625 13.01 11.34 -19.69
N TYR A 626 14.01 10.60 -20.19
CA TYR A 626 15.41 10.79 -19.80
C TYR A 626 15.96 12.17 -20.20
N GLN A 627 15.66 12.64 -21.42
CA GLN A 627 16.07 13.98 -21.85
C GLN A 627 15.39 15.08 -21.03
N GLU A 628 14.12 14.89 -20.68
CA GLU A 628 13.39 15.87 -19.88
C GLU A 628 13.89 15.94 -18.44
N CYS A 629 14.30 14.82 -17.84
CA CYS A 629 15.01 14.84 -16.56
C CYS A 629 16.23 15.78 -16.61
N LYS A 630 17.08 15.65 -17.64
CA LYS A 630 18.26 16.53 -17.77
C LYS A 630 17.88 17.99 -17.93
N ARG A 631 16.91 18.29 -18.82
CA ARG A 631 16.47 19.67 -19.08
C ARG A 631 15.80 20.32 -17.88
N LEU A 632 15.06 19.56 -17.07
CA LEU A 632 14.32 20.12 -15.94
C LEU A 632 15.27 20.76 -14.94
N TRP A 633 16.37 20.09 -14.62
CA TRP A 633 17.34 20.62 -13.66
C TRP A 633 18.09 21.84 -14.21
N ASP A 634 18.31 21.91 -15.52
CA ASP A 634 18.90 23.11 -16.17
C ASP A 634 17.97 24.33 -16.13
N ARG A 635 16.65 24.13 -16.00
CA ARG A 635 15.64 25.20 -15.90
C ARG A 635 15.45 25.70 -14.47
N VAL A 636 15.91 24.95 -13.47
CA VAL A 636 15.86 25.38 -12.07
C VAL A 636 16.92 26.46 -11.86
N PRO A 637 16.55 27.61 -11.24
CA PRO A 637 17.54 28.63 -10.91
C PRO A 637 18.70 28.05 -10.07
N PRO A 638 19.98 28.33 -10.42
CA PRO A 638 21.15 27.73 -9.77
C PRO A 638 21.22 27.93 -8.25
N GLU A 639 20.63 29.01 -7.74
CA GLU A 639 20.51 29.32 -6.31
C GLU A 639 19.75 28.24 -5.53
N PHE A 640 18.86 27.48 -6.18
CA PHE A 640 18.11 26.41 -5.54
C PHE A 640 18.82 25.05 -5.63
N HIS A 641 19.95 24.96 -6.34
CA HIS A 641 20.71 23.71 -6.45
C HIS A 641 21.40 23.37 -5.12
N TYR A 642 21.34 22.10 -4.75
CA TYR A 642 22.11 21.59 -3.62
C TYR A 642 23.60 21.52 -3.98
N GLY A 643 24.45 22.01 -3.08
CA GLY A 643 25.90 21.92 -3.20
C GLY A 643 26.56 21.79 -1.83
N LYS A 644 27.88 21.54 -1.82
CA LYS A 644 28.63 21.43 -0.56
C LYS A 644 28.60 22.73 0.27
N HIS A 645 28.58 23.87 -0.42
CA HIS A 645 28.44 25.20 0.17
C HIS A 645 27.06 25.44 0.80
N SER A 646 26.04 24.61 0.52
CA SER A 646 24.72 24.73 1.14
C SER A 646 24.76 24.53 2.66
N TRP A 647 25.85 23.95 3.20
CA TRP A 647 26.09 23.78 4.63
C TRP A 647 26.95 24.91 5.23
N GLU A 648 27.53 25.79 4.42
CA GLU A 648 28.41 26.87 4.85
C GLU A 648 27.57 28.11 5.22
N GLY A 649 27.31 28.31 6.52
CA GLY A 649 26.67 29.52 7.05
C GLY A 649 25.13 29.59 6.98
N SER A 650 24.46 28.52 6.56
CA SER A 650 22.99 28.47 6.42
C SER A 650 22.29 27.76 7.59
N ASN A 651 21.01 28.07 7.82
CA ASN A 651 20.14 27.34 8.75
C ASN A 651 20.12 25.84 8.34
N PRO A 652 20.43 24.88 9.23
CA PRO A 652 20.44 23.45 8.90
C PRO A 652 19.14 22.95 8.23
N HIS A 653 17.99 23.49 8.61
CA HIS A 653 16.70 23.13 7.99
C HIS A 653 16.61 23.55 6.52
N LEU A 654 17.21 24.68 6.13
CA LEU A 654 17.29 25.10 4.74
C LEU A 654 18.21 24.19 3.94
N SER A 655 19.40 23.86 4.47
CA SER A 655 20.34 22.93 3.83
C SER A 655 19.70 21.55 3.59
N ILE A 656 18.92 21.05 4.56
CA ILE A 656 18.13 19.81 4.43
C ILE A 656 17.06 19.96 3.34
N THR A 657 16.45 21.13 3.21
CA THR A 657 15.42 21.37 2.19
C THR A 657 16.02 21.32 0.78
N HIS A 658 17.16 21.99 0.54
CA HIS A 658 17.90 21.86 -0.72
C HIS A 658 18.25 20.40 -1.02
N LEU A 659 18.75 19.68 0.00
CA LEU A 659 19.10 18.26 -0.12
C LEU A 659 17.88 17.42 -0.51
N VAL A 660 16.73 17.59 0.14
CA VAL A 660 15.51 16.80 -0.13
C VAL A 660 15.03 17.02 -1.57
N ILE A 661 15.03 18.26 -2.06
CA ILE A 661 14.64 18.57 -3.44
C ILE A 661 15.60 17.89 -4.43
N HIS A 662 16.90 17.98 -4.16
CA HIS A 662 17.92 17.35 -5.00
C HIS A 662 17.83 15.82 -5.00
N LEU A 663 17.59 15.20 -3.84
CA LEU A 663 17.40 13.76 -3.73
C LEU A 663 16.13 13.29 -4.46
N GLU A 664 15.04 14.07 -4.43
CA GLU A 664 13.85 13.75 -5.24
C GLU A 664 14.17 13.77 -6.74
N TYR A 665 14.93 14.76 -7.20
CA TYR A 665 15.37 14.79 -8.59
C TYR A 665 16.26 13.58 -8.93
N LEU A 666 17.33 13.34 -8.17
CA LEU A 666 18.25 12.24 -8.40
C LEU A 666 17.57 10.87 -8.37
N GLN A 667 16.60 10.65 -7.47
CA GLN A 667 15.84 9.41 -7.42
C GLN A 667 15.03 9.19 -8.70
N THR A 668 14.50 10.24 -9.30
CA THR A 668 13.76 10.16 -10.57
C THR A 668 14.69 9.82 -11.73
N VAL A 669 15.90 10.42 -11.76
CA VAL A 669 16.97 10.08 -12.71
C VAL A 669 17.40 8.62 -12.56
N PHE A 670 17.68 8.18 -11.33
CA PHE A 670 18.07 6.82 -11.01
C PHE A 670 17.04 5.79 -11.51
N GLN A 671 15.73 6.05 -11.31
CA GLN A 671 14.68 5.13 -11.78
C GLN A 671 14.61 5.06 -13.31
N VAL A 672 14.71 6.17 -14.03
CA VAL A 672 14.68 6.14 -15.50
C VAL A 672 15.92 5.45 -16.08
N GLU A 673 17.10 5.63 -15.48
CA GLU A 673 18.33 4.95 -15.89
C GLU A 673 18.27 3.45 -15.61
N ARG A 674 17.62 3.05 -14.53
CA ARG A 674 17.40 1.64 -14.22
C ARG A 674 16.50 0.97 -15.25
N ILE A 675 15.46 1.64 -15.74
CA ILE A 675 14.63 1.13 -16.84
C ILE A 675 15.48 0.99 -18.11
N ARG A 676 16.34 1.98 -18.42
CA ARG A 676 17.26 1.93 -19.58
C ARG A 676 18.24 0.76 -19.51
N CYS A 677 18.74 0.40 -18.33
CA CYS A 677 19.64 -0.74 -18.15
C CYS A 677 19.00 -2.08 -18.54
N ASN A 678 17.68 -2.22 -18.40
CA ASN A 678 16.97 -3.42 -18.86
C ASN A 678 16.92 -3.53 -20.40
N GLU A 679 17.07 -2.42 -21.12
CA GLU A 679 17.03 -2.38 -22.59
C GLU A 679 18.42 -2.31 -23.22
N SER A 680 19.41 -1.73 -22.54
CA SER A 680 20.77 -1.52 -23.04
C SER A 680 21.81 -1.66 -21.92
N PRO A 681 22.71 -2.66 -21.97
CA PRO A 681 23.77 -2.86 -20.98
C PRO A 681 24.71 -1.65 -20.81
N ASP A 682 24.89 -0.85 -21.88
CA ASP A 682 25.72 0.36 -21.87
C ASP A 682 25.21 1.44 -20.89
N ALA A 683 23.96 1.37 -20.44
CA ALA A 683 23.38 2.32 -19.49
C ALA A 683 23.78 2.04 -18.02
N MET A 684 24.48 0.93 -17.74
CA MET A 684 24.85 0.56 -16.37
C MET A 684 25.77 1.60 -15.71
N THR A 685 26.64 2.26 -16.49
CA THR A 685 27.52 3.31 -15.97
C THR A 685 26.75 4.54 -15.51
N ASP A 686 25.78 4.99 -16.30
CA ASP A 686 24.90 6.10 -15.94
C ASP A 686 24.18 5.79 -14.60
N LEU A 687 23.60 4.58 -14.49
CA LEU A 687 22.87 4.14 -13.29
C LEU A 687 23.73 4.14 -12.03
N LEU A 688 24.93 3.55 -12.11
CA LEU A 688 25.84 3.47 -10.96
C LEU A 688 26.35 4.86 -10.55
N ASP A 689 26.60 5.75 -11.51
CA ASP A 689 27.05 7.11 -11.25
C ASP A 689 25.94 7.94 -10.57
N SER A 690 24.69 7.83 -11.02
CA SER A 690 23.53 8.46 -10.34
C SER A 690 23.30 7.88 -8.95
N ALA A 691 23.42 6.56 -8.78
CA ALA A 691 23.33 5.93 -7.47
C ALA A 691 24.42 6.45 -6.51
N MET A 692 25.64 6.65 -7.01
CA MET A 692 26.74 7.21 -6.23
C MET A 692 26.57 8.69 -5.89
N GLN A 693 25.88 9.46 -6.73
CA GLN A 693 25.48 10.83 -6.39
C GLN A 693 24.49 10.86 -5.21
N ILE A 694 23.50 9.96 -5.21
CA ILE A 694 22.55 9.79 -4.09
C ILE A 694 23.30 9.42 -2.80
N VAL A 695 24.14 8.38 -2.86
CA VAL A 695 24.96 7.93 -1.71
C VAL A 695 25.85 9.07 -1.21
N SER A 696 26.50 9.82 -2.11
CA SER A 696 27.36 10.95 -1.73
C SER A 696 26.57 12.06 -1.03
N ALA A 697 25.43 12.48 -1.58
CA ALA A 697 24.59 13.52 -0.99
C ALA A 697 24.09 13.14 0.41
N VAL A 698 23.65 11.89 0.59
CA VAL A 698 23.20 11.38 1.89
C VAL A 698 24.36 11.22 2.89
N THR A 699 25.54 10.80 2.45
CA THR A 699 26.72 10.75 3.34
C THR A 699 27.22 12.14 3.72
N ASP A 700 27.06 13.15 2.85
CA ASP A 700 27.36 14.55 3.17
C ASP A 700 26.40 15.09 4.24
N PHE A 701 25.10 14.75 4.17
CA PHE A 701 24.15 15.00 5.25
C PHE A 701 24.57 14.33 6.56
N ALA A 702 25.00 13.07 6.50
CA ALA A 702 25.45 12.33 7.68
C ALA A 702 26.70 12.94 8.36
N LYS A 703 27.54 13.70 7.65
CA LYS A 703 28.75 14.35 8.21
C LYS A 703 28.47 15.63 8.99
N HIS A 704 27.45 16.39 8.61
CA HIS A 704 27.11 17.67 9.26
C HIS A 704 26.24 17.47 10.52
N ARG A 705 26.20 16.23 11.04
CA ARG A 705 25.25 15.68 12.01
C ARG A 705 25.66 15.83 13.48
N ASP A 706 26.94 15.98 13.77
CA ASP A 706 27.47 15.92 15.15
C ASP A 706 27.00 17.05 16.08
N HIS A 707 26.21 18.00 15.58
CA HIS A 707 25.75 19.15 16.37
C HIS A 707 24.28 19.07 16.83
N GLN A 708 23.42 18.20 16.31
CA GLN A 708 21.99 18.17 16.68
C GLN A 708 21.33 16.78 16.57
N ASN A 709 21.22 16.06 17.71
CA ASN A 709 20.55 14.75 17.79
C ASN A 709 19.06 14.76 17.37
N SER A 710 18.38 15.91 17.43
CA SER A 710 16.97 16.07 17.04
C SER A 710 16.73 15.86 15.53
N ILE A 711 17.61 16.40 14.67
CA ILE A 711 17.48 16.31 13.20
C ILE A 711 17.46 14.84 12.72
N ARG A 712 18.16 13.96 13.44
CA ARG A 712 18.33 12.56 13.07
C ARG A 712 17.01 11.78 13.07
N GLU A 713 16.14 12.00 14.05
CA GLU A 713 14.90 11.24 14.18
C GLU A 713 13.89 11.68 13.11
N THR A 714 13.77 12.99 12.88
CA THR A 714 12.80 13.61 11.95
C THR A 714 13.04 13.24 10.48
N TYR A 715 14.29 13.01 10.05
CA TYR A 715 14.63 12.81 8.64
C TYR A 715 15.10 11.39 8.28
N THR A 716 14.83 10.39 9.13
CA THR A 716 15.21 8.98 8.87
C THR A 716 14.63 8.45 7.55
N TRP A 717 13.46 8.94 7.13
CA TRP A 717 12.80 8.55 5.88
C TRP A 717 13.63 8.87 4.62
N ILE A 718 14.52 9.88 4.65
CA ILE A 718 15.42 10.24 3.54
C ILE A 718 16.29 9.03 3.16
N PHE A 719 16.78 8.30 4.16
CA PHE A 719 17.66 7.15 3.94
C PHE A 719 16.88 5.96 3.37
N LEU A 720 15.68 5.70 3.88
CA LEU A 720 14.83 4.61 3.39
C LEU A 720 14.42 4.82 1.93
N LEU A 721 13.96 6.03 1.61
CA LEU A 721 13.35 6.33 0.32
C LEU A 721 14.39 6.51 -0.80
N TYR A 722 15.56 7.06 -0.49
CA TYR A 722 16.56 7.44 -1.50
C TYR A 722 17.85 6.62 -1.39
N ALA A 723 18.44 6.54 -0.19
CA ALA A 723 19.77 5.93 -0.04
C ALA A 723 19.76 4.41 -0.24
N LEU A 724 18.77 3.70 0.30
CA LEU A 724 18.71 2.24 0.24
C LEU A 724 18.55 1.67 -1.19
N PRO A 725 17.62 2.18 -2.05
CA PRO A 725 17.54 1.71 -3.44
C PRO A 725 18.87 1.89 -4.20
N ALA A 726 19.52 3.04 -4.04
CA ALA A 726 20.79 3.35 -4.68
C ALA A 726 21.92 2.46 -4.15
N ALA A 727 22.03 2.32 -2.82
CA ALA A 727 23.02 1.48 -2.17
C ALA A 727 22.86 0.00 -2.54
N GLY A 728 21.62 -0.50 -2.63
CA GLY A 728 21.31 -1.86 -3.05
C GLY A 728 21.75 -2.14 -4.49
N ALA A 729 21.46 -1.24 -5.43
CA ALA A 729 21.89 -1.38 -6.82
C ALA A 729 23.42 -1.43 -6.94
N ILE A 730 24.12 -0.54 -6.24
CA ILE A 730 25.60 -0.50 -6.26
C ILE A 730 26.19 -1.73 -5.58
N ALA A 731 25.67 -2.15 -4.42
CA ALA A 731 26.18 -3.31 -3.68
C ALA A 731 26.00 -4.61 -4.48
N THR A 732 24.85 -4.78 -5.13
CA THR A 732 24.55 -5.94 -5.97
C THR A 732 25.51 -6.02 -7.16
N GLU A 733 25.69 -4.92 -7.89
CA GLU A 733 26.57 -4.91 -9.07
C GLU A 733 28.06 -5.01 -8.68
N LEU A 734 28.45 -4.40 -7.55
CA LEU A 734 29.77 -4.57 -6.96
C LEU A 734 30.06 -6.03 -6.64
N HIS A 735 29.13 -6.73 -5.99
CA HIS A 735 29.27 -8.14 -5.67
C HIS A 735 29.35 -8.99 -6.95
N ARG A 736 28.41 -8.81 -7.89
CA ARG A 736 28.38 -9.53 -9.19
C ARG A 736 29.69 -9.40 -9.96
N CYS A 737 30.22 -8.18 -10.11
CA CYS A 737 31.49 -7.92 -10.78
C CYS A 737 32.68 -8.56 -10.05
N THR A 738 32.63 -8.61 -8.72
CA THR A 738 33.69 -9.23 -7.89
C THR A 738 33.72 -10.75 -8.08
N VAL A 739 32.56 -11.41 -7.97
CA VAL A 739 32.43 -12.85 -8.19
C VAL A 739 32.78 -13.22 -9.64
N SER A 740 32.31 -12.43 -10.61
CA SER A 740 32.54 -12.69 -12.04
C SER A 740 33.92 -12.24 -12.55
N ARG A 741 34.72 -11.57 -11.71
CA ARG A 741 36.04 -11.00 -12.06
C ARG A 741 36.03 -10.04 -13.26
N VAL A 742 34.99 -9.21 -13.35
CA VAL A 742 34.84 -8.18 -14.40
C VAL A 742 35.01 -6.79 -13.77
N PRO A 743 35.64 -5.81 -14.45
CA PRO A 743 35.68 -4.43 -13.96
C PRO A 743 34.28 -3.88 -13.69
N LEU A 744 34.15 -3.08 -12.63
CA LEU A 744 32.89 -2.39 -12.33
C LEU A 744 32.69 -1.26 -13.35
N PRO A 745 31.55 -1.21 -14.06
CA PRO A 745 31.29 -0.19 -15.08
C PRO A 745 30.82 1.12 -14.41
N CYS A 746 31.63 1.73 -13.54
CA CYS A 746 31.32 2.97 -12.83
C CYS A 746 32.50 3.95 -12.96
N SER A 747 32.22 5.24 -13.10
CA SER A 747 33.28 6.27 -13.16
C SER A 747 33.95 6.48 -11.79
N VAL A 748 33.26 6.10 -10.72
CA VAL A 748 33.74 6.23 -9.34
C VAL A 748 34.67 5.05 -8.98
N PRO A 749 35.85 5.31 -8.39
CA PRO A 749 36.75 4.23 -7.97
C PRO A 749 36.09 3.27 -6.97
N ARG A 750 36.34 1.97 -7.15
CA ARG A 750 35.85 0.88 -6.27
C ARG A 750 36.06 1.16 -4.78
N SER A 751 37.21 1.70 -4.40
CA SER A 751 37.52 2.04 -3.00
C SER A 751 36.60 3.12 -2.42
N ARG A 752 36.20 4.10 -3.23
CA ARG A 752 35.28 5.17 -2.84
C ARG A 752 33.85 4.65 -2.70
N ILE A 753 33.46 3.68 -3.53
CA ILE A 753 32.18 2.99 -3.43
C ILE A 753 32.08 2.21 -2.12
N ILE A 754 33.08 1.36 -1.83
CA ILE A 754 33.13 0.57 -0.59
C ILE A 754 33.05 1.51 0.62
N ARG A 755 33.88 2.57 0.66
CA ARG A 755 33.85 3.55 1.74
C ARG A 755 32.49 4.23 1.88
N GLY A 756 31.83 4.62 0.78
CA GLY A 756 30.52 5.24 0.81
C GLY A 756 29.45 4.32 1.40
N LEU A 757 29.43 3.06 0.97
CA LEU A 757 28.52 2.04 1.51
C LEU A 757 28.81 1.75 2.99
N SER A 758 30.08 1.65 3.40
CA SER A 758 30.44 1.46 4.81
C SER A 758 29.99 2.61 5.71
N VAL A 759 30.07 3.86 5.24
CA VAL A 759 29.56 5.03 6.01
C VAL A 759 28.04 4.96 6.16
N LEU A 760 27.31 4.57 5.11
CA LEU A 760 25.85 4.39 5.19
C LEU A 760 25.47 3.26 6.16
N VAL A 761 26.15 2.11 6.07
CA VAL A 761 25.94 0.97 6.98
C VAL A 761 26.16 1.38 8.43
N SER A 762 27.31 2.02 8.73
CA SER A 762 27.62 2.50 10.08
C SER A 762 26.57 3.48 10.61
N TRP A 763 25.97 4.29 9.74
CA TRP A 763 24.87 5.17 10.11
C TRP A 763 23.62 4.39 10.53
N PHE A 764 23.22 3.40 9.74
CA PHE A 764 22.06 2.55 10.05
C PHE A 764 22.25 1.76 11.35
N GLU A 765 23.47 1.28 11.63
CA GLU A 765 23.79 0.56 12.88
C GLU A 765 23.86 1.48 14.10
N SER A 766 24.40 2.69 13.95
CA SER A 766 24.49 3.69 15.04
C SER A 766 23.15 4.33 15.40
N ALA A 767 22.08 3.99 14.67
CA ALA A 767 20.75 4.48 14.89
C ALA A 767 20.08 3.80 16.12
N LYS A 768 20.06 4.46 17.29
CA LYS A 768 19.10 4.20 18.38
C LYS A 768 17.69 4.16 17.77
N PRO A 769 16.96 3.04 17.86
CA PRO A 769 15.71 2.89 17.14
C PRO A 769 14.59 3.67 17.85
N PRO A 770 13.97 4.68 17.23
CA PRO A 770 12.58 4.95 17.55
C PRO A 770 11.77 3.69 17.20
N SER A 771 10.65 3.44 17.89
CA SER A 771 9.78 2.28 17.64
C SER A 771 9.03 2.33 16.29
N ASP A 772 9.57 3.06 15.31
CA ASP A 772 8.98 3.31 14.01
C ASP A 772 9.23 2.12 13.07
N VAL A 773 8.15 1.67 12.44
CA VAL A 773 8.09 0.62 11.40
C VAL A 773 9.11 0.87 10.29
N THR A 774 9.28 2.13 9.92
CA THR A 774 10.19 2.61 8.87
C THR A 774 11.65 2.30 9.21
N HIS A 775 12.01 2.37 10.49
CA HIS A 775 13.37 2.18 10.95
C HIS A 775 13.79 0.71 10.97
N GLN A 776 12.87 -0.18 11.37
CA GLN A 776 13.09 -1.62 11.36
C GLN A 776 13.35 -2.16 9.94
N ALA A 777 12.65 -1.60 8.94
CA ALA A 777 12.91 -1.90 7.54
C ALA A 777 14.33 -1.56 7.09
N CYS A 778 14.84 -0.39 7.50
CA CYS A 778 16.22 0.00 7.21
C CYS A 778 17.23 -0.98 7.80
N VAL A 779 17.03 -1.43 9.04
CA VAL A 779 17.94 -2.36 9.73
C VAL A 779 18.04 -3.69 8.99
N GLU A 780 16.91 -4.28 8.57
CA GLU A 780 16.92 -5.56 7.85
C GLU A 780 17.57 -5.44 6.46
N VAL A 781 17.28 -4.37 5.70
CA VAL A 781 17.91 -4.14 4.39
C VAL A 781 19.42 -3.88 4.55
N THR A 782 19.84 -3.23 5.63
CA THR A 782 21.27 -2.99 5.90
C THR A 782 22.05 -4.29 6.09
N LYS A 783 21.45 -5.33 6.70
CA LYS A 783 22.11 -6.64 6.86
C LYS A 783 22.48 -7.28 5.52
N VAL A 784 21.63 -7.14 4.51
CA VAL A 784 21.91 -7.65 3.16
C VAL A 784 23.08 -6.90 2.53
N ILE A 785 23.11 -5.56 2.66
CA ILE A 785 24.22 -4.75 2.18
C ILE A 785 25.53 -5.12 2.89
N ILE A 786 25.50 -5.34 4.22
CA ILE A 786 26.65 -5.80 5.00
C ILE A 786 27.15 -7.15 4.49
N LYS A 787 26.26 -8.12 4.29
CA LYS A 787 26.63 -9.45 3.76
C LYS A 787 27.32 -9.33 2.40
N MET A 788 26.71 -8.59 1.46
CA MET A 788 27.30 -8.37 0.13
C MET A 788 28.67 -7.68 0.20
N LEU A 789 28.85 -6.72 1.11
CA LEU A 789 30.13 -6.05 1.33
C LEU A 789 31.17 -7.00 1.91
N ASN A 790 30.82 -7.80 2.92
CA ASN A 790 31.72 -8.78 3.51
C ASN A 790 32.15 -9.82 2.48
N ASP A 791 31.20 -10.41 1.73
CA ASP A 791 31.50 -11.36 0.66
C ASP A 791 32.43 -10.75 -0.41
N THR A 792 32.24 -9.46 -0.69
CA THR A 792 33.08 -8.71 -1.63
C THR A 792 34.50 -8.48 -1.11
N LEU A 793 34.67 -8.30 0.20
CA LEU A 793 35.95 -8.04 0.86
C LEU A 793 36.71 -9.34 1.17
N ASP A 794 35.99 -10.39 1.54
CA ASP A 794 36.51 -11.70 1.96
C ASP A 794 36.71 -12.67 0.78
N CYS A 795 36.29 -12.30 -0.42
CA CYS A 795 36.48 -13.10 -1.63
C CYS A 795 37.97 -13.47 -1.82
N PRO A 796 38.34 -14.77 -1.75
CA PRO A 796 39.74 -15.18 -1.73
C PRO A 796 40.45 -14.82 -3.04
N SER A 797 41.56 -14.09 -2.93
CA SER A 797 42.44 -13.65 -4.02
C SER A 797 43.29 -14.77 -4.64
N GLY A 798 42.88 -16.04 -4.50
CA GLY A 798 43.67 -17.22 -4.84
C GLY A 798 42.89 -18.30 -5.59
N TRP A 799 42.58 -18.07 -6.87
CA TRP A 799 42.53 -19.16 -7.86
C TRP A 799 43.40 -18.74 -9.04
N GLN A 800 44.63 -19.24 -9.02
CA GLN A 800 45.61 -19.09 -10.09
C GLN A 800 45.04 -19.59 -11.41
N MET A 801 45.49 -18.95 -12.49
CA MET A 801 45.26 -19.32 -13.87
C MET A 801 45.46 -20.83 -14.07
N VAL A 802 44.42 -21.52 -14.57
CA VAL A 802 44.65 -22.75 -15.32
C VAL A 802 45.23 -22.31 -16.66
N ASP A 803 46.52 -22.58 -16.84
CA ASP A 803 47.27 -22.35 -18.06
C ASP A 803 46.50 -22.91 -19.27
N ARG A 804 46.21 -22.02 -20.23
CA ARG A 804 45.87 -22.42 -21.59
C ARG A 804 47.20 -22.48 -22.35
N PRO A 805 47.60 -23.61 -22.97
CA PRO A 805 48.90 -23.69 -23.63
C PRO A 805 48.91 -22.79 -24.88
N GLN A 806 49.81 -21.81 -24.91
CA GLN A 806 50.14 -21.09 -26.14
C GLN A 806 51.27 -21.82 -26.89
N PRO A 807 51.18 -21.98 -28.22
CA PRO A 807 52.28 -22.43 -29.03
C PRO A 807 53.22 -21.26 -29.40
N GLY A 808 54.46 -21.36 -28.91
CA GLY A 808 55.69 -21.22 -29.69
C GLY A 808 55.97 -19.96 -30.52
N THR A 809 57.02 -19.25 -30.08
CA THR A 809 58.13 -18.64 -30.84
C THR A 809 57.95 -17.28 -31.52
N GLY A 810 58.88 -16.35 -31.21
CA GLY A 810 59.09 -15.12 -31.98
C GLY A 810 59.91 -14.06 -31.26
N THR A 811 61.24 -14.22 -31.28
CA THR A 811 62.31 -13.33 -30.82
C THR A 811 62.19 -11.87 -31.30
N LEU A 812 62.43 -10.86 -30.45
CA LEU A 812 63.32 -9.71 -30.73
C LEU A 812 63.51 -8.76 -29.54
N SER A 813 64.71 -8.20 -29.52
CA SER A 813 65.45 -7.52 -28.47
C SER A 813 65.19 -6.02 -28.31
N ALA A 814 65.38 -5.56 -27.06
CA ALA A 814 66.02 -4.31 -26.63
C ALA A 814 65.53 -2.94 -27.15
N LEU A 815 65.17 -2.04 -26.23
CA LEU A 815 66.02 -0.88 -25.86
C LEU A 815 65.36 0.01 -24.77
N ASN A 816 66.08 0.08 -23.64
CA ASN A 816 66.40 1.24 -22.80
C ASN A 816 65.36 2.26 -22.31
N GLY A 817 65.33 2.36 -20.96
CA GLY A 817 65.52 3.60 -20.20
C GLY A 817 64.22 4.34 -19.87
N GLY A 818 63.86 4.62 -18.62
CA GLY A 818 64.55 4.57 -17.33
C GLY A 818 63.88 5.64 -16.45
N ASP A 819 63.46 5.27 -15.24
CA ASP A 819 63.91 5.91 -13.98
C ASP A 819 62.97 5.59 -12.80
N ARG A 820 63.60 5.01 -11.76
CA ARG A 820 63.40 5.10 -10.30
C ARG A 820 62.22 4.34 -9.65
N VAL A 821 62.39 3.26 -8.86
CA VAL A 821 63.19 3.01 -7.61
C VAL A 821 62.69 3.90 -6.45
N TRP A 822 62.19 3.44 -5.29
CA TRP A 822 62.12 2.14 -4.60
C TRP A 822 61.02 2.14 -3.50
N ASP A 823 60.35 0.99 -3.31
CA ASP A 823 60.41 0.08 -2.13
C ASP A 823 60.80 0.66 -0.74
N THR A 824 60.38 0.16 0.43
CA THR A 824 59.51 -0.91 0.94
C THR A 824 59.63 -0.84 2.48
N ASN A 825 58.71 -1.52 3.18
CA ASN A 825 58.88 -2.33 4.42
C ASN A 825 57.88 -1.94 5.52
N SER A 826 56.86 -2.74 5.88
CA SER A 826 56.77 -4.19 6.19
C SER A 826 57.40 -4.59 7.52
N ILE A 827 56.57 -4.98 8.50
CA ILE A 827 56.80 -5.97 9.59
C ILE A 827 55.39 -6.41 10.06
N GLY A 828 54.97 -7.67 10.25
CA GLY A 828 55.56 -9.00 10.06
C GLY A 828 54.57 -10.11 10.51
N VAL A 829 54.54 -11.22 9.74
CA VAL A 829 54.59 -12.68 10.07
C VAL A 829 53.56 -13.35 11.05
N PRO A 830 53.13 -14.62 10.77
CA PRO A 830 51.88 -15.24 11.24
C PRO A 830 52.05 -16.31 12.35
N LEU A 831 50.94 -16.90 12.81
CA LEU A 831 50.92 -18.06 13.71
C LEU A 831 49.99 -19.17 13.17
N ASN A 832 50.52 -20.39 13.15
CA ASN A 832 49.90 -21.63 12.67
C ASN A 832 49.66 -22.60 13.85
N ALA A 833 48.64 -23.45 13.67
CA ALA A 833 48.46 -24.81 14.19
C ALA A 833 48.06 -25.05 15.67
N TYR A 834 46.92 -25.76 15.86
CA TYR A 834 46.76 -27.07 16.54
C TYR A 834 45.29 -27.52 16.29
N GLU A 835 45.07 -28.56 15.45
CA GLU A 835 44.57 -29.92 15.81
C GLU A 835 43.07 -29.98 16.23
N GLN A 836 42.26 -30.99 15.92
CA GLN A 836 42.25 -32.17 15.03
C GLN A 836 40.81 -32.75 15.12
N ASN A 837 40.35 -33.35 14.02
CA ASN A 837 39.43 -34.49 13.93
C ASN A 837 38.11 -34.54 14.72
N GLY A 838 37.01 -34.54 13.95
CA GLY A 838 35.71 -35.09 14.33
C GLY A 838 34.89 -35.45 13.09
N THR A 839 34.97 -36.71 12.69
CA THR A 839 34.02 -37.53 11.89
C THR A 839 32.75 -36.87 11.32
N THR A 840 32.70 -36.85 9.98
CA THR A 840 31.58 -36.88 9.00
C THR A 840 30.13 -37.06 9.54
N PRO A 841 29.12 -36.37 8.96
CA PRO A 841 28.65 -36.72 7.62
C PRO A 841 28.50 -35.56 6.64
N ASN A 842 28.67 -35.94 5.38
CA ASN A 842 28.12 -35.30 4.19
C ASN A 842 26.67 -34.85 4.45
N VAL A 843 26.39 -33.56 4.23
CA VAL A 843 25.03 -33.01 4.15
C VAL A 843 24.85 -32.36 2.77
N ASP A 844 25.28 -33.06 1.71
CA ASP A 844 24.51 -33.08 0.47
C ASP A 844 23.25 -33.90 0.74
N ALA A 845 22.27 -33.24 1.34
CA ALA A 845 20.84 -33.54 1.33
C ALA A 845 20.22 -32.77 2.49
N LEU A 846 19.98 -31.47 2.32
CA LEU A 846 18.99 -30.76 3.11
C LEU A 846 18.47 -29.56 2.29
N GLU A 847 17.99 -29.90 1.09
CA GLU A 847 16.77 -29.29 0.57
C GLU A 847 15.61 -29.65 1.52
N THR A 848 15.58 -28.95 2.67
CA THR A 848 14.39 -28.41 3.36
C THR A 848 13.48 -29.27 4.26
N SER A 849 12.86 -28.58 5.24
CA SER A 849 11.61 -28.99 5.91
C SER A 849 10.50 -27.92 5.90
N GLU A 850 10.70 -26.76 5.26
CA GLU A 850 9.69 -25.69 5.24
C GLU A 850 9.31 -25.24 3.83
N ASP A 851 10.24 -25.41 2.86
CA ASP A 851 9.92 -25.42 1.44
C ASP A 851 8.70 -26.30 1.29
N PHE A 852 8.80 -27.58 1.63
CA PHE A 852 7.80 -28.60 1.96
C PHE A 852 6.55 -28.27 2.84
N LEU A 853 5.87 -27.13 2.80
CA LEU A 853 4.51 -27.32 2.27
C LEU A 853 4.50 -27.08 0.74
N ASN A 854 5.67 -26.99 0.08
CA ASN A 854 6.07 -26.76 -1.35
C ASN A 854 5.45 -27.74 -2.35
N TRP A 855 4.13 -27.91 -2.24
CA TRP A 855 3.17 -28.59 -3.12
C TRP A 855 1.94 -29.15 -2.36
N LEU A 856 1.99 -29.35 -1.05
CA LEU A 856 1.43 -30.54 -0.37
C LEU A 856 2.19 -31.86 -0.74
N ASN A 857 3.42 -31.76 -1.36
CA ASN A 857 4.37 -32.61 -2.26
C ASN A 857 4.06 -34.00 -2.89
N GLU A 858 3.62 -33.99 -4.16
CA GLU A 858 2.81 -34.96 -4.94
C GLU A 858 1.42 -35.45 -4.40
N LEU A 859 0.32 -35.26 -5.16
CA LEU A 859 -1.10 -35.55 -4.78
C LEU A 859 -1.38 -37.08 -4.78
N GLY A 860 -0.37 -37.92 -4.61
CA GLY A 860 -0.54 -39.37 -4.46
C GLY A 860 -0.78 -40.15 -5.75
N LEU A 861 0.26 -40.32 -6.56
CA LEU A 861 0.41 -41.47 -7.44
C LEU A 861 1.86 -41.94 -7.35
N ASP A 862 2.11 -42.99 -6.57
CA ASP A 862 3.25 -43.84 -6.85
C ASP A 862 2.77 -45.28 -6.97
N THR A 863 2.94 -45.84 -8.16
CA THR A 863 3.57 -47.14 -8.36
C THR A 863 3.65 -47.44 -9.85
N SER A 864 4.88 -47.54 -10.34
CA SER A 864 5.30 -48.31 -11.52
C SER A 864 4.82 -47.86 -12.91
N VAL A 865 5.78 -47.39 -13.70
CA VAL A 865 5.79 -47.50 -15.17
C VAL A 865 5.61 -48.97 -15.57
N PRO A 866 4.86 -49.26 -16.64
CA PRO A 866 5.53 -49.85 -17.80
C PRO A 866 5.30 -49.05 -19.09
N GLU A 867 6.37 -49.00 -19.86
CA GLU A 867 6.49 -48.79 -21.30
C GLU A 867 5.23 -49.17 -22.10
N PHE A 868 4.88 -48.39 -23.15
CA PHE A 868 4.67 -48.95 -24.49
C PHE A 868 4.42 -47.89 -25.60
N PHE A 869 5.30 -47.94 -26.61
CA PHE A 869 5.25 -47.47 -28.02
C PHE A 869 5.05 -45.96 -28.32
N GLY A 870 5.84 -45.29 -29.18
CA GLY A 870 6.72 -45.75 -30.25
C GLY A 870 6.00 -45.78 -31.61
N CYS A 871 6.42 -44.89 -32.54
CA CYS A 871 6.19 -44.91 -33.99
C CYS A 871 4.74 -44.99 -34.52
N GLN A 872 4.21 -43.90 -35.08
CA GLN A 872 4.16 -43.63 -36.54
C GLN A 872 3.54 -42.25 -36.81
#